data_AF-D2UX64-F1
#
_entry.id   AF-D2UX64-F1
#
_cell.length_a   1.000
_cell.length_b   1.000
_cell.length_c   1.000
_cell.angle_alpha   90.00
_cell.angle_beta   90.00
_cell.angle_gamma   90.00
#
_symmetry.space_group_name_H-M   'P 1'
#
loop_
_entity.id
_entity.type
_entity.pdbx_description
1 polymer ?
#
loop_
_entity_poly.entity_id
_entity_poly.type
_entity_poly.pdbx_seq_one_letter_code
_entity_poly.pdbx_strand_id
1 'polypeptide(L)'
;MSASKTAIVSTLVVVMMVLIQSALSLKNSAHKRSEDDWIPGYNYMLSGFDVRSMQSSSNSMDPAKNVVNLIFRPTTEFGTLYRMPVSKEKFKVPDAIEVYDYVTTNVTKTSDTMESMSESLKYEASSYSFSFSVNVGVVGVSAGLNTSFGHIHQTFAQSNLFMATGSIRGTIYQATLEPPTFLEQNPYFKRALAAIPNTPTAADLDKINTLIKYFGVSYVSKGVFGGKFNLITKVSDKILKSYDKSWCITQLSLTFSYGAYSFGMSGFKNKTDIHVNNDFANNAKTDMFFVGGDFTLQSNETLKEWYQSIPGQPSLIGGEFNLISDLVDNNAVKKKNLEAILKNYVATGRVEIPASIKKIAVPHPLKRNVLLDLSRIPGAALIGSGFDTFTLTPRLSLFKQAPDSKATTWTNPIYKDIQFAVPGNVLVRNNAESYYANSTFVALTKQEYEYQYREHSSKSGMFGLSHHSRDVFIYNYRYEFEDSYQLNTFRRISWYDLSLDPLCLFDLNNRLEPFAKRMIDSLPATGGDQKEVRDKYKKFIDYYGTAVVTKTTMGGGIFFKVNFKKDLTKTLSIHEIHEQSGWSFLHIFGEKSTHDFYLKKLSQQFIQHSSVEFNTQGGSWTPEINGVRPTGPNALNIIDSPEGYMSWEDYANSIKYDPYPVNYELQPIHTIFADKAKQGIMKSVLDEYLQEKYNQKPASFSRAGKEY
;
A
#
# COMPACT_ATOMS: atom_id res chain seq x y z
N MET A 1 -14.65 -33.59 49.72
CA MET A 1 -13.61 -33.24 48.72
C MET A 1 -13.32 -34.30 47.64
N SER A 2 -13.91 -35.52 47.67
CA SER A 2 -13.67 -36.53 46.62
C SER A 2 -14.66 -36.51 45.44
N ALA A 3 -15.80 -35.82 45.57
CA ALA A 3 -16.84 -35.78 44.52
C ALA A 3 -16.52 -34.85 43.33
N SER A 4 -15.62 -33.86 43.48
CA SER A 4 -15.33 -32.91 42.40
C SER A 4 -14.29 -33.40 41.38
N LYS A 5 -13.50 -34.43 41.72
CA LYS A 5 -12.49 -35.00 40.80
C LYS A 5 -13.12 -35.89 39.72
N THR A 6 -14.21 -36.60 40.04
CA THR A 6 -14.90 -37.49 39.09
C THR A 6 -15.70 -36.73 38.03
N ALA A 7 -16.23 -35.55 38.37
CA ALA A 7 -16.91 -34.68 37.42
C ALA A 7 -15.95 -34.08 36.37
N ILE A 8 -14.76 -33.64 36.80
CA ILE A 8 -13.75 -33.03 35.92
C ILE A 8 -13.19 -34.04 34.89
N VAL A 9 -12.98 -35.29 35.30
CA VAL A 9 -12.50 -36.36 34.40
C VAL A 9 -13.58 -36.76 33.38
N SER A 10 -14.86 -36.77 33.78
CA SER A 10 -15.97 -37.10 32.89
C SER A 10 -16.21 -36.03 31.82
N THR A 11 -16.06 -34.74 32.18
CA THR A 11 -16.16 -33.63 31.20
C THR A 11 -15.00 -33.65 30.20
N LEU A 12 -13.78 -34.02 30.63
CA LEU A 12 -12.62 -34.09 29.73
C LEU A 12 -12.76 -35.20 28.67
N VAL A 13 -13.32 -36.36 29.05
CA VAL A 13 -13.55 -37.49 28.15
C VAL A 13 -14.65 -37.19 27.13
N VAL A 14 -15.73 -36.52 27.55
CA VAL A 14 -16.80 -36.07 26.64
C VAL A 14 -16.28 -35.03 25.66
N VAL A 15 -15.43 -34.08 26.09
CA VAL A 15 -14.80 -33.10 25.20
C VAL A 15 -13.86 -33.77 24.19
N MET A 16 -13.06 -34.76 24.60
CA MET A 16 -12.22 -35.52 23.65
C MET A 16 -13.04 -36.34 22.66
N MET A 17 -14.11 -37.00 23.10
CA MET A 17 -14.98 -37.78 22.19
C MET A 17 -15.68 -36.86 21.18
N VAL A 18 -16.19 -35.70 21.61
CA VAL A 18 -16.78 -34.71 20.69
C VAL A 18 -15.75 -34.20 19.69
N LEU A 19 -14.48 -33.99 20.09
CA LEU A 19 -13.42 -33.57 19.17
C LEU A 19 -13.07 -34.66 18.13
N ILE A 20 -13.03 -35.93 18.53
CA ILE A 20 -12.77 -37.06 17.61
C ILE A 20 -13.95 -37.25 16.64
N GLN A 21 -15.18 -37.11 17.11
CA GLN A 21 -16.39 -37.24 16.29
C GLN A 21 -16.57 -36.05 15.33
N SER A 22 -16.14 -34.84 15.72
CA SER A 22 -16.07 -33.66 14.84
C SER A 22 -15.07 -33.84 13.70
N ALA A 23 -13.90 -34.43 13.98
CA ALA A 23 -12.88 -34.70 12.97
C ALA A 23 -13.31 -35.80 11.97
N LEU A 24 -14.15 -36.74 12.40
CA LEU A 24 -14.75 -37.77 11.55
C LEU A 24 -15.94 -37.25 10.73
N SER A 25 -16.70 -36.29 11.26
CA SER A 25 -17.83 -35.62 10.56
C SER A 25 -17.35 -34.77 9.36
N LEU A 26 -16.20 -34.10 9.49
CA LEU A 26 -15.54 -33.36 8.41
C LEU A 26 -15.20 -34.21 7.17
N LYS A 27 -15.08 -35.53 7.31
CA LYS A 27 -14.86 -36.46 6.18
C LYS A 27 -16.13 -36.76 5.37
N ASN A 28 -17.33 -36.53 5.94
CA ASN A 28 -18.58 -37.01 5.35
C ASN A 28 -19.49 -35.90 4.78
N SER A 29 -19.28 -34.62 5.12
CA SER A 29 -20.07 -33.49 4.59
C SER A 29 -19.38 -32.73 3.45
N ALA A 30 -18.09 -32.95 3.21
CA ALA A 30 -17.39 -32.38 2.06
C ALA A 30 -17.75 -33.18 0.80
N HIS A 31 -18.40 -32.55 -0.17
CA HIS A 31 -18.40 -33.02 -1.55
C HIS A 31 -16.96 -33.36 -1.91
N LYS A 32 -16.67 -34.62 -2.29
CA LYS A 32 -15.31 -35.12 -2.48
C LYS A 32 -14.68 -34.35 -3.65
N ARG A 33 -13.96 -33.27 -3.34
CA ARG A 33 -13.38 -32.39 -4.35
C ARG A 33 -12.29 -33.12 -5.11
N SER A 34 -12.27 -32.88 -6.42
CA SER A 34 -11.35 -33.55 -7.32
C SER A 34 -10.08 -32.73 -7.49
N GLU A 35 -8.95 -33.36 -7.85
CA GLU A 35 -7.74 -32.61 -8.28
C GLU A 35 -8.01 -31.74 -9.53
N ASP A 36 -9.18 -31.89 -10.18
CA ASP A 36 -9.62 -31.07 -11.29
C ASP A 36 -10.32 -29.77 -10.88
N ASP A 37 -10.61 -29.57 -9.60
CA ASP A 37 -11.31 -28.39 -9.11
C ASP A 37 -10.34 -27.19 -9.01
N TRP A 38 -10.84 -26.01 -9.38
CA TRP A 38 -10.13 -24.76 -9.19
C TRP A 38 -9.92 -24.44 -7.71
N ILE A 39 -8.85 -23.72 -7.40
CA ILE A 39 -8.63 -23.21 -6.04
C ILE A 39 -9.86 -22.38 -5.64
N PRO A 40 -10.49 -22.66 -4.49
CA PRO A 40 -11.69 -21.95 -4.09
C PRO A 40 -11.46 -20.44 -4.09
N GLY A 41 -12.41 -19.64 -4.55
CA GLY A 41 -12.25 -18.18 -4.56
C GLY A 41 -11.36 -17.59 -5.68
N TYR A 42 -10.83 -18.39 -6.60
CA TYR A 42 -10.11 -17.88 -7.79
C TYR A 42 -10.93 -16.85 -8.59
N ASN A 43 -12.25 -17.03 -8.63
CA ASN A 43 -13.19 -16.17 -9.33
C ASN A 43 -13.19 -14.74 -8.76
N TYR A 44 -12.89 -14.55 -7.48
CA TYR A 44 -12.72 -13.21 -6.91
C TYR A 44 -11.48 -12.48 -7.46
N MET A 45 -10.43 -13.19 -7.86
CA MET A 45 -9.25 -12.53 -8.45
C MET A 45 -9.48 -12.15 -9.92
N LEU A 46 -10.21 -13.00 -10.65
CA LEU A 46 -10.38 -12.86 -12.10
C LEU A 46 -11.58 -12.00 -12.52
N SER A 47 -12.39 -11.56 -11.57
CA SER A 47 -13.65 -10.87 -11.85
C SER A 47 -13.62 -9.40 -11.48
N GLY A 48 -14.59 -8.70 -12.04
CA GLY A 48 -14.89 -7.32 -11.68
C GLY A 48 -15.73 -7.19 -10.42
N PHE A 49 -15.49 -6.10 -9.70
CA PHE A 49 -16.16 -5.72 -8.45
C PHE A 49 -16.74 -4.34 -8.59
N ASP A 50 -18.04 -4.25 -8.35
CA ASP A 50 -18.66 -3.00 -7.99
C ASP A 50 -18.56 -2.82 -6.47
N VAL A 51 -17.51 -2.10 -6.05
CA VAL A 51 -17.22 -1.85 -4.63
C VAL A 51 -18.32 -1.04 -3.93
N ARG A 52 -19.27 -0.46 -4.67
CA ARG A 52 -20.41 0.27 -4.09
C ARG A 52 -21.62 -0.62 -3.83
N SER A 53 -21.86 -1.62 -4.67
CA SER A 53 -23.10 -2.41 -4.65
C SER A 53 -23.01 -3.76 -3.95
N MET A 54 -21.92 -4.08 -3.21
CA MET A 54 -21.81 -5.38 -2.51
C MET A 54 -22.79 -5.58 -1.31
N GLN A 55 -23.88 -4.80 -1.26
CA GLN A 55 -25.01 -4.96 -0.35
C GLN A 55 -25.83 -6.21 -0.71
N SER A 56 -25.53 -7.33 -0.05
CA SER A 56 -26.51 -8.38 0.17
C SER A 56 -27.48 -7.92 1.27
N SER A 57 -28.79 -7.89 0.99
CA SER A 57 -29.86 -7.60 1.96
C SER A 57 -30.13 -8.74 2.94
N SER A 58 -29.27 -9.77 2.97
CA SER A 58 -29.42 -10.96 3.82
C SER A 58 -28.23 -11.09 4.78
N ASN A 59 -28.47 -11.68 5.95
CA ASN A 59 -27.42 -11.95 6.96
C ASN A 59 -26.27 -12.85 6.44
N SER A 60 -26.40 -13.44 5.25
CA SER A 60 -25.30 -14.14 4.57
C SER A 60 -24.49 -13.18 3.69
N MET A 61 -23.20 -13.04 4.00
CA MET A 61 -22.22 -12.47 3.08
C MET A 61 -21.74 -13.58 2.16
N ASP A 62 -22.45 -13.76 1.06
CA ASP A 62 -21.89 -14.50 -0.06
C ASP A 62 -21.37 -13.48 -1.08
N PRO A 63 -20.08 -13.10 -1.01
CA PRO A 63 -19.52 -12.20 -2.01
C PRO A 63 -19.52 -12.81 -3.40
N ALA A 64 -19.82 -14.12 -3.59
CA ALA A 64 -20.03 -14.70 -4.91
C ALA A 64 -21.27 -14.12 -5.62
N LYS A 65 -22.24 -13.56 -4.88
CA LYS A 65 -23.36 -12.80 -5.46
C LYS A 65 -22.95 -11.43 -6.01
N ASN A 66 -21.76 -10.94 -5.63
CA ASN A 66 -21.22 -9.63 -6.01
C ASN A 66 -20.08 -9.72 -7.04
N VAL A 67 -19.64 -10.94 -7.34
CA VAL A 67 -18.77 -11.24 -8.48
C VAL A 67 -19.61 -11.07 -9.73
N VAL A 68 -19.32 -10.04 -10.53
CA VAL A 68 -20.20 -9.69 -11.66
C VAL A 68 -19.97 -10.61 -12.85
N ASN A 69 -18.84 -10.44 -13.52
CA ASN A 69 -18.34 -11.34 -14.55
C ASN A 69 -16.82 -11.35 -14.54
N LEU A 70 -16.26 -12.42 -15.09
CA LEU A 70 -14.82 -12.55 -15.31
C LEU A 70 -14.31 -11.44 -16.23
N ILE A 71 -13.32 -10.69 -15.75
CA ILE A 71 -12.51 -9.75 -16.51
C ILE A 71 -11.40 -10.51 -17.24
N PHE A 72 -10.80 -11.50 -16.59
CA PHE A 72 -9.72 -12.32 -17.13
C PHE A 72 -10.19 -13.76 -17.33
N ARG A 73 -9.74 -14.40 -18.40
CA ARG A 73 -10.03 -15.82 -18.64
C ARG A 73 -9.12 -16.69 -17.76
N PRO A 74 -9.67 -17.67 -17.02
CA PRO A 74 -8.84 -18.66 -16.36
C PRO A 74 -8.23 -19.59 -17.41
N THR A 75 -6.91 -19.73 -17.40
CA THR A 75 -6.15 -20.70 -18.20
C THR A 75 -5.38 -21.64 -17.26
N THR A 76 -4.99 -22.82 -17.75
CA THR A 76 -4.21 -23.82 -17.00
C THR A 76 -3.00 -24.32 -17.80
N GLU A 77 -2.48 -23.50 -18.71
CA GLU A 77 -1.40 -23.88 -19.60
C GLU A 77 -0.15 -24.32 -18.83
N PHE A 78 0.08 -23.75 -17.64
CA PHE A 78 1.21 -24.13 -16.79
C PHE A 78 0.92 -25.32 -15.87
N GLY A 79 -0.34 -25.76 -15.75
CA GLY A 79 -0.73 -26.91 -14.93
C GLY A 79 -0.43 -26.74 -13.44
N THR A 80 -0.36 -25.50 -12.93
CA THR A 80 -0.03 -25.22 -11.53
C THR A 80 -1.06 -25.83 -10.58
N LEU A 81 -0.56 -26.65 -9.65
CA LEU A 81 -1.35 -27.22 -8.56
C LEU A 81 -0.93 -26.61 -7.23
N TYR A 82 -1.91 -26.23 -6.42
CA TYR A 82 -1.72 -25.73 -5.07
C TYR A 82 -2.25 -26.72 -4.05
N ARG A 83 -1.45 -27.03 -3.03
CA ARG A 83 -1.84 -27.90 -1.93
C ARG A 83 -2.27 -27.07 -0.74
N MET A 84 -3.56 -27.04 -0.46
CA MET A 84 -4.13 -26.25 0.63
C MET A 84 -3.52 -26.66 1.99
N PRO A 85 -2.95 -25.72 2.77
CA PRO A 85 -2.24 -26.05 4.01
C PRO A 85 -3.10 -26.77 5.05
N VAL A 86 -4.40 -26.44 5.11
CA VAL A 86 -5.32 -26.97 6.12
C VAL A 86 -5.94 -28.30 5.69
N SER A 87 -6.60 -28.36 4.52
CA SER A 87 -7.27 -29.60 4.05
C SER A 87 -6.31 -30.62 3.44
N LYS A 88 -5.10 -30.20 3.02
CA LYS A 88 -4.12 -31.00 2.26
C LYS A 88 -4.61 -31.45 0.87
N GLU A 89 -5.78 -31.00 0.44
CA GLU A 89 -6.31 -31.19 -0.90
C GLU A 89 -5.50 -30.38 -1.92
N LYS A 90 -5.46 -30.84 -3.17
CA LYS A 90 -4.81 -30.15 -4.28
C LYS A 90 -5.86 -29.50 -5.16
N PHE A 91 -5.54 -28.30 -5.65
CA PHE A 91 -6.41 -27.50 -6.50
C PHE A 91 -5.64 -26.97 -7.71
N LYS A 92 -6.33 -26.84 -8.85
CA LYS A 92 -5.79 -26.10 -10.01
C LYS A 92 -5.75 -24.61 -9.71
N VAL A 93 -4.65 -23.96 -10.05
CA VAL A 93 -4.49 -22.51 -9.95
C VAL A 93 -4.50 -21.92 -11.36
N PRO A 94 -5.36 -20.91 -11.66
CA PRO A 94 -5.30 -20.23 -12.94
C PRO A 94 -3.95 -19.58 -13.16
N ASP A 95 -3.44 -19.62 -14.40
CA ASP A 95 -2.13 -19.03 -14.75
C ASP A 95 -2.04 -17.52 -14.45
N ALA A 96 -3.20 -16.86 -14.32
CA ALA A 96 -3.32 -15.45 -13.98
C ALA A 96 -3.14 -15.14 -12.48
N ILE A 97 -3.00 -16.15 -11.62
CA ILE A 97 -2.99 -16.01 -10.17
C ILE A 97 -1.76 -16.70 -9.59
N GLU A 98 -1.03 -16.01 -8.73
CA GLU A 98 -0.04 -16.62 -7.83
C GLU A 98 -0.65 -16.81 -6.44
N VAL A 99 -0.44 -17.97 -5.82
CA VAL A 99 -1.01 -18.32 -4.51
C VAL A 99 0.11 -18.56 -3.50
N TYR A 100 -0.03 -17.99 -2.31
CA TYR A 100 0.93 -18.09 -1.22
C TYR A 100 0.29 -18.69 0.02
N ASP A 101 1.03 -19.59 0.67
CA ASP A 101 0.69 -20.09 2.00
C ASP A 101 0.72 -18.94 3.00
N TYR A 102 -0.40 -18.69 3.65
CA TYR A 102 -0.51 -17.72 4.74
C TYR A 102 -0.95 -18.44 6.01
N VAL A 103 -0.09 -19.31 6.51
CA VAL A 103 -0.39 -20.13 7.70
C VAL A 103 -0.08 -19.32 8.96
N THR A 104 -0.93 -18.35 9.22
CA THR A 104 -1.27 -18.00 10.60
C THR A 104 -2.77 -18.07 10.69
N THR A 105 -3.30 -19.06 11.42
CA THR A 105 -4.60 -18.91 12.08
C THR A 105 -4.47 -17.86 13.18
N ASN A 106 -4.07 -16.64 12.80
CA ASN A 106 -4.12 -15.48 13.66
C ASN A 106 -5.58 -15.14 13.75
N VAL A 107 -6.23 -15.70 14.78
CA VAL A 107 -7.47 -15.15 15.30
C VAL A 107 -7.12 -13.78 15.84
N THR A 108 -7.11 -12.79 14.95
CA THR A 108 -6.97 -11.40 15.35
C THR A 108 -8.26 -11.03 16.04
N LYS A 109 -8.15 -10.77 17.35
CA LYS A 109 -9.24 -10.33 18.19
C LYS A 109 -9.17 -8.82 18.27
N THR A 110 -10.21 -8.18 17.83
CA THR A 110 -10.37 -6.73 17.97
C THR A 110 -11.74 -6.51 18.55
N SER A 111 -11.77 -6.04 19.79
CA SER A 111 -12.94 -5.39 20.37
C SER A 111 -12.68 -3.90 20.25
N ASP A 112 -13.48 -3.21 19.46
CA ASP A 112 -13.41 -1.76 19.35
C ASP A 112 -14.79 -1.16 19.62
N THR A 113 -14.80 0.07 20.13
CA THR A 113 -16.03 0.81 20.34
C THR A 113 -16.09 1.95 19.36
N MET A 114 -17.20 2.01 18.65
CA MET A 114 -17.41 2.98 17.59
C MET A 114 -18.50 3.92 18.05
N GLU A 115 -18.11 5.19 18.26
CA GLU A 115 -19.05 6.24 18.64
C GLU A 115 -19.64 6.94 17.42
N SER A 116 -19.07 6.67 16.25
CA SER A 116 -19.57 7.19 14.99
C SER A 116 -19.51 6.17 13.87
N MET A 117 -20.38 6.37 12.88
CA MET A 117 -20.30 5.67 11.60
C MET A 117 -18.89 5.80 10.99
N SER A 118 -18.26 6.98 11.08
CA SER A 118 -16.93 7.26 10.53
C SER A 118 -15.83 6.36 11.10
N GLU A 119 -15.84 6.09 12.40
CA GLU A 119 -14.88 5.20 13.06
C GLU A 119 -15.08 3.75 12.62
N SER A 120 -16.34 3.31 12.57
CA SER A 120 -16.69 1.99 12.07
C SER A 120 -16.19 1.76 10.65
N LEU A 121 -16.37 2.78 9.80
CA LEU A 121 -15.94 2.79 8.41
C LEU A 121 -14.41 2.69 8.28
N LYS A 122 -13.65 3.47 9.07
CA LYS A 122 -12.17 3.41 9.08
C LYS A 122 -11.67 2.03 9.49
N TYR A 123 -12.27 1.45 10.53
CA TYR A 123 -11.86 0.16 11.06
C TYR A 123 -12.00 -0.96 10.03
N GLU A 124 -13.11 -1.08 9.31
CA GLU A 124 -13.21 -2.15 8.29
C GLU A 124 -12.52 -1.79 6.98
N ALA A 125 -12.49 -0.51 6.59
CA ALA A 125 -11.70 -0.09 5.43
C ALA A 125 -10.22 -0.44 5.61
N SER A 126 -9.71 -0.56 6.84
CA SER A 126 -8.35 -1.04 7.09
C SER A 126 -8.06 -2.46 6.57
N SER A 127 -9.09 -3.28 6.34
CA SER A 127 -8.92 -4.63 5.75
C SER A 127 -8.81 -4.61 4.23
N TYR A 128 -9.03 -3.46 3.59
CA TYR A 128 -9.07 -3.30 2.14
C TYR A 128 -8.27 -2.07 1.69
N SER A 129 -7.34 -2.26 0.77
CA SER A 129 -6.60 -1.14 0.17
C SER A 129 -7.12 -0.85 -1.24
N PHE A 130 -7.32 0.44 -1.54
CA PHE A 130 -7.72 0.90 -2.87
C PHE A 130 -6.55 1.65 -3.49
N SER A 131 -6.13 1.28 -4.70
CA SER A 131 -5.05 1.99 -5.42
C SER A 131 -5.47 3.38 -5.89
N PHE A 132 -6.77 3.69 -5.81
CA PHE A 132 -7.35 4.99 -6.17
C PHE A 132 -7.77 5.75 -4.92
N SER A 133 -7.43 7.04 -4.84
CA SER A 133 -7.84 7.91 -3.75
C SER A 133 -9.36 8.03 -3.68
N VAL A 134 -9.97 7.45 -2.64
CA VAL A 134 -11.39 7.63 -2.31
C VAL A 134 -11.49 8.82 -1.36
N ASN A 135 -11.41 10.05 -1.90
CA ASN A 135 -11.34 11.27 -1.08
C ASN A 135 -12.69 11.76 -0.53
N VAL A 136 -13.82 11.19 -0.96
CA VAL A 136 -15.15 11.55 -0.45
C VAL A 136 -16.02 10.30 -0.48
N GLY A 137 -16.48 9.83 0.69
CA GLY A 137 -17.46 8.74 0.78
C GLY A 137 -16.92 7.35 1.12
N VAL A 138 -15.97 7.23 2.06
CA VAL A 138 -15.61 5.94 2.70
C VAL A 138 -16.89 5.17 3.11
N VAL A 139 -17.94 5.90 3.49
CA VAL A 139 -19.32 5.41 3.75
C VAL A 139 -19.87 4.55 2.61
N GLY A 140 -19.85 5.02 1.37
CA GLY A 140 -20.48 4.33 0.24
C GLY A 140 -19.70 3.11 -0.25
N VAL A 141 -18.37 3.16 -0.18
CA VAL A 141 -17.50 2.06 -0.61
C VAL A 141 -17.54 0.92 0.42
N SER A 142 -17.31 1.20 1.70
CA SER A 142 -17.30 0.13 2.70
C SER A 142 -18.70 -0.39 3.06
N ALA A 143 -19.77 0.42 2.95
CA ALA A 143 -21.14 -0.10 3.01
C ALA A 143 -21.50 -1.00 1.83
N GLY A 144 -20.82 -0.84 0.70
CA GLY A 144 -20.83 -1.80 -0.39
C GLY A 144 -20.13 -3.08 0.03
N LEU A 145 -18.85 -3.02 0.43
CA LEU A 145 -18.01 -4.20 0.71
C LEU A 145 -18.54 -5.18 1.76
N ASN A 146 -19.37 -4.73 2.71
CA ASN A 146 -19.72 -5.54 3.87
C ASN A 146 -21.17 -5.27 4.34
N THR A 147 -22.02 -6.30 4.37
CA THR A 147 -23.43 -6.20 4.78
C THR A 147 -23.62 -5.81 6.25
N SER A 148 -22.64 -6.10 7.11
CA SER A 148 -22.63 -5.61 8.50
C SER A 148 -22.67 -4.11 8.53
N PHE A 149 -22.09 -3.42 7.54
CA PHE A 149 -22.17 -1.96 7.45
C PHE A 149 -23.48 -1.39 6.99
N GLY A 150 -24.15 -2.04 6.03
CA GLY A 150 -25.52 -1.64 5.69
C GLY A 150 -26.38 -1.65 6.96
N HIS A 151 -26.19 -2.66 7.80
CA HIS A 151 -26.84 -2.77 9.10
C HIS A 151 -26.37 -1.72 10.12
N ILE A 152 -25.05 -1.47 10.23
CA ILE A 152 -24.49 -0.43 11.10
C ILE A 152 -25.01 0.96 10.72
N HIS A 153 -25.03 1.27 9.42
CA HIS A 153 -25.55 2.52 8.87
C HIS A 153 -27.03 2.69 9.20
N GLN A 154 -27.86 1.69 8.94
CA GLN A 154 -29.27 1.72 9.32
C GLN A 154 -29.46 1.92 10.82
N THR A 155 -28.61 1.30 11.63
CA THR A 155 -28.66 1.41 13.09
C THR A 155 -28.33 2.83 13.57
N PHE A 156 -27.22 3.41 13.12
CA PHE A 156 -26.84 4.79 13.46
C PHE A 156 -27.82 5.82 12.88
N ALA A 157 -28.41 5.56 11.70
CA ALA A 157 -29.41 6.44 11.10
C ALA A 157 -30.75 6.44 11.85
N GLN A 158 -31.07 5.37 12.59
CA GLN A 158 -32.34 5.20 13.29
C GLN A 158 -32.25 5.48 14.79
N SER A 159 -31.06 5.65 15.37
CA SER A 159 -30.91 5.74 16.84
C SER A 159 -29.53 6.25 17.29
N ASN A 160 -29.47 6.89 18.48
CA ASN A 160 -28.25 7.37 19.14
C ASN A 160 -27.49 6.24 19.88
N LEU A 161 -27.37 5.06 19.26
CA LEU A 161 -26.82 3.88 19.94
C LEU A 161 -25.29 3.90 20.02
N PHE A 162 -24.77 3.42 21.15
CA PHE A 162 -23.37 3.02 21.27
C PHE A 162 -23.19 1.62 20.69
N MET A 163 -22.13 1.45 19.90
CA MET A 163 -21.85 0.21 19.21
C MET A 163 -20.46 -0.31 19.56
N ALA A 164 -20.40 -1.60 19.83
CA ALA A 164 -19.14 -2.33 19.89
C ALA A 164 -19.11 -3.41 18.83
N THR A 165 -17.94 -3.56 18.22
CA THR A 165 -17.67 -4.64 17.29
C THR A 165 -16.65 -5.59 17.89
N GLY A 166 -16.87 -6.89 17.71
CA GLY A 166 -15.91 -7.94 17.98
C GLY A 166 -15.69 -8.73 16.70
N SER A 167 -14.45 -8.83 16.22
CA SER A 167 -14.14 -9.59 15.00
C SER A 167 -13.25 -10.80 15.30
N ILE A 168 -13.51 -11.88 14.58
CA ILE A 168 -12.67 -13.08 14.50
C ILE A 168 -12.36 -13.30 13.03
N ARG A 169 -11.08 -13.32 12.69
CA ARG A 169 -10.60 -13.56 11.33
C ARG A 169 -9.78 -14.85 11.30
N GLY A 170 -10.04 -15.70 10.32
CA GLY A 170 -9.21 -16.87 10.01
C GLY A 170 -8.75 -16.78 8.56
N THR A 171 -7.44 -16.61 8.35
CA THR A 171 -6.85 -16.61 7.00
C THR A 171 -6.38 -18.02 6.64
N ILE A 172 -6.65 -18.44 5.41
CA ILE A 172 -6.24 -19.74 4.87
C ILE A 172 -5.07 -19.57 3.89
N TYR A 173 -5.17 -18.64 2.94
CA TYR A 173 -4.11 -18.34 1.98
C TYR A 173 -4.24 -16.91 1.44
N GLN A 174 -3.22 -16.46 0.70
CA GLN A 174 -3.26 -15.21 -0.06
C GLN A 174 -3.06 -15.49 -1.55
N ALA A 175 -3.60 -14.63 -2.40
CA ALA A 175 -3.40 -14.71 -3.83
C ALA A 175 -3.12 -13.33 -4.44
N THR A 176 -2.29 -13.29 -5.47
CA THR A 176 -1.96 -12.08 -6.22
C THR A 176 -2.32 -12.29 -7.68
N LEU A 177 -2.90 -11.28 -8.31
CA LEU A 177 -3.17 -11.27 -9.74
C LEU A 177 -1.87 -10.90 -10.47
N GLU A 178 -1.54 -11.66 -11.51
CA GLU A 178 -0.46 -11.32 -12.44
C GLU A 178 -0.74 -9.96 -13.14
N PRO A 179 0.29 -9.24 -13.62
CA PRO A 179 0.11 -7.94 -14.26
C PRO A 179 -0.93 -7.98 -15.40
N PRO A 180 -2.02 -7.20 -15.33
CA PRO A 180 -3.17 -7.37 -16.21
C PRO A 180 -2.91 -7.20 -17.71
N THR A 181 -1.84 -6.50 -18.09
CA THR A 181 -1.47 -6.29 -19.49
C THR A 181 -1.00 -7.55 -20.22
N PHE A 182 -0.76 -8.64 -19.48
CA PHE A 182 -0.33 -9.93 -20.02
C PHE A 182 -1.40 -10.99 -19.89
N LEU A 183 -2.51 -10.64 -19.24
CA LEU A 183 -3.63 -11.54 -19.04
C LEU A 183 -4.56 -11.46 -20.23
N GLU A 184 -5.03 -12.64 -20.66
CA GLU A 184 -6.08 -12.70 -21.66
C GLU A 184 -7.38 -12.16 -21.05
N GLN A 185 -7.78 -10.97 -21.49
CA GLN A 185 -9.06 -10.39 -21.10
C GLN A 185 -10.21 -11.19 -21.71
N ASN A 186 -11.29 -11.32 -20.96
CA ASN A 186 -12.55 -11.83 -21.44
C ASN A 186 -13.00 -11.03 -22.68
N PRO A 187 -13.32 -11.67 -23.82
CA PRO A 187 -13.73 -10.97 -25.03
C PRO A 187 -14.98 -10.11 -24.89
N TYR A 188 -15.86 -10.40 -23.93
CA TYR A 188 -17.01 -9.54 -23.63
C TYR A 188 -16.58 -8.27 -22.88
N PHE A 189 -15.66 -8.41 -21.91
CA PHE A 189 -15.06 -7.26 -21.22
C PHE A 189 -14.29 -6.37 -22.21
N LYS A 190 -13.43 -6.97 -23.04
CA LYS A 190 -12.68 -6.26 -24.08
C LYS A 190 -13.59 -5.52 -25.06
N ARG A 191 -14.71 -6.13 -25.47
CA ARG A 191 -15.74 -5.49 -26.31
C ARG A 191 -16.45 -4.34 -25.60
N ALA A 192 -16.83 -4.52 -24.33
CA ALA A 192 -17.47 -3.48 -23.52
C ALA A 192 -16.54 -2.27 -23.35
N LEU A 193 -15.26 -2.51 -23.03
CA LEU A 193 -14.25 -1.47 -22.99
C LEU A 193 -14.10 -0.79 -24.35
N ALA A 194 -13.98 -1.55 -25.45
CA ALA A 194 -13.81 -0.99 -26.80
C ALA A 194 -14.95 -0.06 -27.23
N ALA A 195 -16.19 -0.36 -26.82
CA ALA A 195 -17.39 0.43 -27.15
C ALA A 195 -17.42 1.83 -26.54
N ILE A 196 -16.63 2.07 -25.47
CA ILE A 196 -16.52 3.38 -24.84
C ILE A 196 -15.59 4.26 -25.71
N PRO A 197 -16.03 5.44 -26.19
CA PRO A 197 -15.16 6.32 -26.97
C PRO A 197 -14.06 6.93 -26.10
N ASN A 198 -13.02 7.46 -26.72
CA ASN A 198 -11.88 8.04 -26.01
C ASN A 198 -12.29 9.25 -25.14
N THR A 199 -13.29 10.00 -25.61
CA THR A 199 -13.87 11.15 -24.92
C THR A 199 -15.37 10.90 -24.78
N PRO A 200 -15.80 10.16 -23.73
CA PRO A 200 -17.21 9.90 -23.49
C PRO A 200 -18.03 11.19 -23.42
N THR A 201 -19.24 11.13 -23.92
CA THR A 201 -20.26 12.19 -23.85
C THR A 201 -21.45 11.71 -23.03
N ALA A 202 -22.42 12.60 -22.75
CA ALA A 202 -23.65 12.19 -22.05
C ALA A 202 -24.38 11.04 -22.75
N ALA A 203 -24.29 10.94 -24.08
CA ALA A 203 -24.86 9.84 -24.86
C ALA A 203 -24.15 8.49 -24.66
N ASP A 204 -22.94 8.47 -24.07
CA ASP A 204 -22.18 7.25 -23.81
C ASP A 204 -22.36 6.71 -22.39
N LEU A 205 -23.10 7.41 -21.52
CA LEU A 205 -23.30 7.02 -20.13
C LEU A 205 -23.94 5.63 -20.01
N ASP A 206 -24.84 5.24 -20.92
CA ASP A 206 -25.45 3.91 -20.93
C ASP A 206 -24.43 2.79 -21.20
N LYS A 207 -23.41 3.05 -22.04
CA LYS A 207 -22.34 2.09 -22.30
C LYS A 207 -21.45 1.91 -21.06
N ILE A 208 -21.18 3.00 -20.35
CA ILE A 208 -20.40 2.98 -19.11
C ILE A 208 -21.20 2.32 -17.99
N ASN A 209 -22.48 2.65 -17.84
CA ASN A 209 -23.40 1.96 -16.92
C ASN A 209 -23.43 0.46 -17.20
N THR A 210 -23.46 0.06 -18.47
CA THR A 210 -23.41 -1.34 -18.88
C THR A 210 -22.08 -1.99 -18.47
N LEU A 211 -20.94 -1.33 -18.71
CA LEU A 211 -19.63 -1.80 -18.25
C LEU A 211 -19.63 -2.03 -16.72
N ILE A 212 -20.09 -1.04 -15.95
CA ILE A 212 -20.13 -1.12 -14.49
C ILE A 212 -21.09 -2.22 -14.02
N LYS A 213 -22.27 -2.31 -14.62
CA LYS A 213 -23.28 -3.30 -14.27
C LYS A 213 -22.80 -4.73 -14.49
N TYR A 214 -21.98 -4.98 -15.52
CA TYR A 214 -21.54 -6.34 -15.88
C TYR A 214 -20.11 -6.68 -15.47
N PHE A 215 -19.26 -5.70 -15.18
CA PHE A 215 -17.85 -5.92 -14.84
C PHE A 215 -17.38 -5.07 -13.66
N GLY A 216 -18.29 -4.40 -12.96
CA GLY A 216 -17.96 -3.54 -11.82
C GLY A 216 -17.12 -2.33 -12.20
N VAL A 217 -16.48 -1.73 -11.19
CA VAL A 217 -15.60 -0.57 -11.34
C VAL A 217 -14.14 -0.89 -11.03
N SER A 218 -13.89 -2.02 -10.40
CA SER A 218 -12.57 -2.44 -9.93
C SER A 218 -12.33 -3.93 -10.13
N TYR A 219 -11.10 -4.38 -9.92
CA TYR A 219 -10.71 -5.77 -9.85
C TYR A 219 -9.73 -5.97 -8.67
N VAL A 220 -9.59 -7.20 -8.19
CA VAL A 220 -8.71 -7.53 -7.07
C VAL A 220 -7.32 -7.84 -7.59
N SER A 221 -6.32 -7.05 -7.19
CA SER A 221 -4.91 -7.29 -7.52
C SER A 221 -4.21 -8.15 -6.46
N LYS A 222 -4.66 -8.10 -5.21
CA LYS A 222 -4.23 -8.99 -4.11
C LYS A 222 -5.42 -9.37 -3.25
N GLY A 223 -5.57 -10.64 -2.92
CA GLY A 223 -6.67 -11.15 -2.10
C GLY A 223 -6.15 -11.93 -0.90
N VAL A 224 -6.80 -11.71 0.24
CA VAL A 224 -6.64 -12.52 1.46
C VAL A 224 -7.89 -13.38 1.61
N PHE A 225 -7.71 -14.69 1.61
CA PHE A 225 -8.80 -15.65 1.57
C PHE A 225 -8.94 -16.43 2.87
N GLY A 226 -10.17 -16.58 3.34
CA GLY A 226 -10.49 -17.34 4.54
C GLY A 226 -11.91 -17.08 5.01
N GLY A 227 -12.10 -16.92 6.32
CA GLY A 227 -13.40 -16.58 6.89
C GLY A 227 -13.30 -15.50 7.95
N LYS A 228 -14.39 -14.75 8.10
CA LYS A 228 -14.50 -13.63 9.04
C LYS A 228 -15.85 -13.71 9.75
N PHE A 229 -15.83 -13.51 11.06
CA PHE A 229 -17.00 -13.45 11.91
C PHE A 229 -16.99 -12.11 12.66
N ASN A 230 -18.07 -11.35 12.53
CA ASN A 230 -18.25 -10.07 13.18
C ASN A 230 -19.45 -10.13 14.13
N LEU A 231 -19.25 -9.72 15.37
CA LEU A 231 -20.27 -9.49 16.38
C LEU A 231 -20.46 -8.00 16.55
N ILE A 232 -21.65 -7.50 16.28
CA ILE A 232 -21.99 -6.10 16.49
C ILE A 232 -23.00 -6.03 17.61
N THR A 233 -22.58 -5.51 18.75
CA THR A 233 -23.45 -5.33 19.91
C THR A 233 -23.86 -3.87 20.02
N LYS A 234 -25.17 -3.66 20.00
CA LYS A 234 -25.84 -2.39 20.16
C LYS A 234 -26.30 -2.26 21.59
N VAL A 235 -26.02 -1.12 22.20
CA VAL A 235 -26.39 -0.84 23.59
C VAL A 235 -27.35 0.32 23.63
N SER A 236 -28.49 0.16 24.31
CA SER A 236 -29.51 1.21 24.39
C SER A 236 -29.01 2.46 25.12
N ASP A 237 -29.55 3.63 24.76
CA ASP A 237 -29.28 4.90 25.44
C ASP A 237 -29.53 4.83 26.95
N LYS A 238 -30.43 3.95 27.40
CA LYS A 238 -30.72 3.74 28.82
C LYS A 238 -29.47 3.28 29.56
N ILE A 239 -28.72 2.33 29.01
CA ILE A 239 -27.48 1.82 29.63
C ILE A 239 -26.40 2.90 29.63
N LEU A 240 -26.26 3.66 28.54
CA LEU A 240 -25.26 4.73 28.44
C LEU A 240 -25.52 5.90 29.40
N LYS A 241 -26.78 6.11 29.78
CA LYS A 241 -27.17 7.10 30.80
C LYS A 241 -26.99 6.58 32.22
N SER A 242 -27.03 5.26 32.42
CA SER A 242 -26.99 4.63 33.74
C SER A 242 -25.60 4.16 34.15
N TYR A 243 -24.70 3.92 33.20
CA TYR A 243 -23.37 3.37 33.42
C TYR A 243 -22.32 4.14 32.61
N ASP A 244 -21.09 4.19 33.10
CA ASP A 244 -20.00 4.81 32.35
C ASP A 244 -19.56 3.95 31.15
N LYS A 245 -18.82 4.58 30.23
CA LYS A 245 -18.34 3.95 29.00
C LYS A 245 -17.38 2.78 29.27
N SER A 246 -16.53 2.88 30.29
CA SER A 246 -15.55 1.83 30.64
C SER A 246 -16.26 0.56 31.11
N TRP A 247 -17.33 0.72 31.88
CA TRP A 247 -18.20 -0.38 32.30
C TRP A 247 -18.87 -1.03 31.10
N CYS A 248 -19.44 -0.22 30.18
CA CYS A 248 -20.06 -0.74 28.96
C CYS A 248 -19.06 -1.53 28.11
N ILE A 249 -17.85 -1.01 27.91
CA ILE A 249 -16.75 -1.69 27.19
C ILE A 249 -16.40 -3.02 27.85
N THR A 250 -16.35 -3.05 29.18
CA THR A 250 -16.08 -4.27 29.94
C THR A 250 -17.18 -5.30 29.72
N GLN A 251 -18.46 -4.92 29.81
CA GLN A 251 -19.59 -5.82 29.55
C GLN A 251 -19.61 -6.35 28.11
N LEU A 252 -19.23 -5.51 27.15
CA LEU A 252 -19.10 -5.86 25.74
C LEU A 252 -17.97 -6.87 25.49
N SER A 253 -16.78 -6.61 26.03
CA SER A 253 -15.64 -7.52 25.94
C SER A 253 -15.95 -8.87 26.58
N LEU A 254 -16.70 -8.87 27.70
CA LEU A 254 -17.19 -10.08 28.35
C LEU A 254 -18.22 -10.82 27.51
N THR A 255 -19.15 -10.11 26.88
CA THR A 255 -20.16 -10.69 25.98
C THR A 255 -19.49 -11.37 24.78
N PHE A 256 -18.51 -10.69 24.17
CA PHE A 256 -17.71 -11.23 23.08
C PHE A 256 -16.88 -12.44 23.52
N SER A 257 -16.19 -12.34 24.66
CA SER A 257 -15.36 -13.42 25.18
C SER A 257 -16.16 -14.64 25.60
N TYR A 258 -17.35 -14.42 26.19
CA TYR A 258 -18.28 -15.48 26.57
C TYR A 258 -18.84 -16.18 25.34
N GLY A 259 -19.31 -15.42 24.33
CA GLY A 259 -19.72 -16.00 23.05
C GLY A 259 -18.57 -16.79 22.44
N ALA A 260 -17.42 -16.16 22.23
CA ALA A 260 -16.28 -16.84 21.62
C ALA A 260 -15.80 -18.09 22.38
N TYR A 261 -15.92 -18.11 23.72
CA TYR A 261 -15.70 -19.29 24.55
C TYR A 261 -16.77 -20.36 24.35
N SER A 262 -18.06 -20.01 24.40
CA SER A 262 -19.17 -20.98 24.29
C SER A 262 -19.14 -21.72 22.95
N PHE A 263 -18.51 -21.12 21.94
CA PHE A 263 -18.33 -21.70 20.61
C PHE A 263 -17.07 -22.59 20.46
N GLY A 264 -16.28 -22.80 21.51
CA GLY A 264 -15.14 -23.71 21.50
C GLY A 264 -13.95 -23.24 20.66
N MET A 265 -13.84 -21.94 20.37
CA MET A 265 -12.68 -21.38 19.68
C MET A 265 -11.46 -21.42 20.62
N SER A 266 -10.36 -22.03 20.17
CA SER A 266 -9.17 -22.25 21.01
C SER A 266 -8.59 -20.92 21.50
N GLY A 267 -8.30 -20.81 22.80
CA GLY A 267 -7.68 -19.63 23.41
C GLY A 267 -8.62 -18.72 24.20
N PHE A 268 -9.89 -19.12 24.39
CA PHE A 268 -10.76 -18.53 25.40
C PHE A 268 -10.84 -19.47 26.61
N LYS A 269 -10.69 -18.93 27.83
CA LYS A 269 -10.92 -19.66 29.08
C LYS A 269 -12.16 -19.07 29.73
N ASN A 270 -13.12 -19.91 30.11
CA ASN A 270 -14.22 -19.47 30.96
C ASN A 270 -13.64 -19.00 32.30
N LYS A 271 -13.73 -17.69 32.55
CA LYS A 271 -13.53 -17.16 33.88
C LYS A 271 -14.90 -17.23 34.55
N THR A 272 -15.12 -18.28 35.34
CA THR A 272 -16.41 -18.59 35.99
C THR A 272 -16.94 -17.47 36.87
N ASP A 273 -16.10 -16.50 37.21
CA ASP A 273 -16.38 -15.48 38.22
C ASP A 273 -16.80 -14.12 37.60
N ILE A 274 -16.88 -14.03 36.26
CA ILE A 274 -17.25 -12.78 35.58
C ILE A 274 -18.44 -13.03 34.65
N HIS A 275 -19.61 -12.53 35.06
CA HIS A 275 -20.86 -12.63 34.31
C HIS A 275 -21.19 -11.32 33.61
N VAL A 276 -21.81 -11.43 32.42
CA VAL A 276 -22.47 -10.29 31.79
C VAL A 276 -23.60 -9.83 32.71
N ASN A 277 -23.63 -8.56 33.04
CA ASN A 277 -24.64 -7.96 33.90
C ASN A 277 -26.03 -8.10 33.26
N ASN A 278 -27.05 -8.45 34.05
CA ASN A 278 -28.40 -8.69 33.55
C ASN A 278 -29.04 -7.44 32.91
N ASP A 279 -28.78 -6.24 33.45
CA ASP A 279 -29.27 -5.00 32.85
C ASP A 279 -28.62 -4.79 31.49
N PHE A 280 -27.32 -5.06 31.36
CA PHE A 280 -26.63 -5.01 30.08
C PHE A 280 -27.24 -6.01 29.09
N ALA A 281 -27.37 -7.29 29.47
CA ALA A 281 -27.92 -8.34 28.62
C ALA A 281 -29.35 -8.05 28.15
N ASN A 282 -30.19 -7.46 29.01
CA ASN A 282 -31.58 -7.11 28.68
C ASN A 282 -31.70 -5.85 27.80
N ASN A 283 -30.65 -5.04 27.70
CA ASN A 283 -30.65 -3.76 26.97
C ASN A 283 -29.61 -3.71 25.85
N ALA A 284 -28.93 -4.82 25.60
CA ALA A 284 -28.00 -4.99 24.51
C ALA A 284 -28.57 -5.97 23.47
N LYS A 285 -28.36 -5.67 22.19
CA LYS A 285 -28.70 -6.57 21.09
C LYS A 285 -27.44 -6.85 20.27
N THR A 286 -27.12 -8.14 20.11
CA THR A 286 -25.97 -8.56 19.30
C THR A 286 -26.45 -9.12 17.97
N ASP A 287 -25.93 -8.55 16.89
CA ASP A 287 -26.10 -9.05 15.53
C ASP A 287 -24.81 -9.74 15.08
N MET A 288 -24.93 -10.80 14.31
CA MET A 288 -23.81 -11.62 13.85
C MET A 288 -23.69 -11.61 12.34
N PHE A 289 -22.46 -11.56 11.86
CA PHE A 289 -22.16 -11.50 10.44
C PHE A 289 -21.02 -12.45 10.11
N PHE A 290 -21.18 -13.19 9.02
CA PHE A 290 -20.30 -14.28 8.63
C PHE A 290 -19.84 -14.06 7.18
N VAL A 291 -18.54 -14.16 6.92
CA VAL A 291 -17.90 -14.17 5.60
C VAL A 291 -17.19 -15.49 5.39
N GLY A 292 -17.42 -16.14 4.25
CA GLY A 292 -16.86 -17.45 3.95
C GLY A 292 -17.53 -18.58 4.73
N GLY A 293 -17.02 -19.80 4.57
CA GLY A 293 -17.65 -21.00 5.10
C GLY A 293 -18.99 -21.32 4.43
N ASP A 294 -19.62 -22.41 4.86
CA ASP A 294 -20.93 -22.84 4.41
C ASP A 294 -22.02 -21.89 4.95
N PHE A 295 -22.78 -21.28 4.04
CA PHE A 295 -23.82 -20.32 4.40
C PHE A 295 -24.98 -20.95 5.17
N THR A 296 -25.19 -22.26 5.06
CA THR A 296 -26.22 -22.99 5.82
C THR A 296 -25.86 -23.16 7.30
N LEU A 297 -24.59 -22.90 7.65
CA LEU A 297 -24.05 -23.02 9.01
C LEU A 297 -23.89 -21.65 9.70
N GLN A 298 -24.42 -20.56 9.13
CA GLN A 298 -24.26 -19.20 9.67
C GLN A 298 -25.27 -18.89 10.79
N SER A 299 -25.23 -19.65 11.88
CA SER A 299 -26.05 -19.44 13.08
C SER A 299 -25.25 -19.56 14.38
N ASN A 300 -25.87 -19.23 15.52
CA ASN A 300 -25.25 -19.41 16.84
C ASN A 300 -24.96 -20.88 17.13
N GLU A 301 -25.90 -21.75 16.75
CA GLU A 301 -25.91 -23.17 17.04
C GLU A 301 -24.91 -23.93 16.17
N THR A 302 -24.55 -23.38 15.01
CA THR A 302 -23.70 -24.01 13.99
C THR A 302 -22.37 -23.28 13.74
N LEU A 303 -22.00 -22.31 14.59
CA LEU A 303 -20.79 -21.50 14.38
C LEU A 303 -19.50 -22.33 14.31
N LYS A 304 -19.41 -23.40 15.11
CA LYS A 304 -18.23 -24.28 15.12
C LYS A 304 -18.10 -25.03 13.80
N GLU A 305 -19.21 -25.57 13.31
CA GLU A 305 -19.31 -26.26 12.03
C GLU A 305 -19.03 -25.28 10.87
N TRP A 306 -19.55 -24.05 10.95
CA TRP A 306 -19.23 -22.98 10.01
C TRP A 306 -17.73 -22.70 9.98
N TYR A 307 -17.08 -22.50 11.12
CA TYR A 307 -15.66 -22.23 11.18
C TYR A 307 -14.84 -23.37 10.56
N GLN A 308 -15.24 -24.62 10.83
CA GLN A 308 -14.61 -25.81 10.26
C GLN A 308 -14.82 -25.95 8.75
N SER A 309 -15.86 -25.34 8.18
CA SER A 309 -16.14 -25.35 6.75
C SER A 309 -15.31 -24.32 5.94
N ILE A 310 -14.71 -23.31 6.60
CA ILE A 310 -13.95 -22.23 5.95
C ILE A 310 -12.83 -22.75 5.02
N PRO A 311 -12.01 -23.75 5.39
CA PRO A 311 -10.96 -24.25 4.49
C PRO A 311 -11.50 -24.80 3.16
N GLY A 312 -12.71 -25.35 3.16
CA GLY A 312 -13.39 -25.81 1.96
C GLY A 312 -14.10 -24.68 1.21
N GLN A 313 -14.55 -23.63 1.90
CA GLN A 313 -15.29 -22.53 1.27
C GLN A 313 -14.70 -21.16 1.70
N PRO A 314 -13.40 -20.88 1.42
CA PRO A 314 -12.81 -19.62 1.79
C PRO A 314 -13.36 -18.51 0.88
N SER A 315 -13.46 -17.32 1.45
CA SER A 315 -13.95 -16.11 0.79
C SER A 315 -12.91 -15.00 0.89
N LEU A 316 -13.01 -13.99 0.03
CA LEU A 316 -12.22 -12.77 0.11
C LEU A 316 -12.60 -12.03 1.42
N ILE A 317 -11.64 -11.92 2.35
CA ILE A 317 -11.80 -11.26 3.66
C ILE A 317 -10.92 -10.01 3.81
N GLY A 318 -10.17 -9.68 2.76
CA GLY A 318 -9.30 -8.50 2.65
C GLY A 318 -8.60 -8.50 1.31
N GLY A 319 -8.08 -7.36 0.86
CA GLY A 319 -7.38 -7.30 -0.44
C GLY A 319 -7.08 -5.90 -0.95
N GLU A 320 -6.38 -5.85 -2.08
CA GLU A 320 -6.05 -4.65 -2.84
C GLU A 320 -6.92 -4.58 -4.10
N PHE A 321 -7.59 -3.45 -4.31
CA PHE A 321 -8.50 -3.20 -5.43
C PHE A 321 -7.96 -2.10 -6.35
N ASN A 322 -8.00 -2.37 -7.66
CA ASN A 322 -7.55 -1.46 -8.71
C ASN A 322 -8.71 -1.15 -9.66
N LEU A 323 -8.73 0.02 -10.30
CA LEU A 323 -9.82 0.40 -11.21
C LEU A 323 -9.72 -0.35 -12.54
N ILE A 324 -10.85 -0.77 -13.11
CA ILE A 324 -10.88 -1.39 -14.44
C ILE A 324 -10.41 -0.44 -15.55
N SER A 325 -10.35 0.88 -15.30
CA SER A 325 -9.72 1.85 -16.21
C SER A 325 -8.23 1.57 -16.43
N ASP A 326 -7.56 0.89 -15.51
CA ASP A 326 -6.17 0.46 -15.69
C ASP A 326 -6.00 -0.58 -16.81
N LEU A 327 -7.09 -1.23 -17.21
CA LEU A 327 -7.12 -2.29 -18.21
C LEU A 327 -7.40 -1.77 -19.63
N VAL A 328 -7.47 -0.45 -19.81
CA VAL A 328 -7.65 0.19 -21.11
C VAL A 328 -6.33 0.16 -21.89
N ASP A 329 -6.29 -0.64 -22.95
CA ASP A 329 -5.13 -0.79 -23.82
C ASP A 329 -4.75 0.52 -24.52
N ASN A 330 -3.51 0.97 -24.32
CA ASN A 330 -2.77 1.93 -25.17
C ASN A 330 -3.49 3.24 -25.51
N ASN A 331 -4.43 3.68 -24.66
CA ASN A 331 -5.18 4.91 -24.87
C ASN A 331 -5.28 5.72 -23.59
N ALA A 332 -4.27 6.57 -23.36
CA ALA A 332 -4.15 7.39 -22.16
C ALA A 332 -5.35 8.33 -21.94
N VAL A 333 -5.94 8.85 -23.03
CA VAL A 333 -7.11 9.74 -22.95
C VAL A 333 -8.33 8.97 -22.46
N LYS A 334 -8.61 7.82 -23.07
CA LYS A 334 -9.71 6.94 -22.68
C LYS A 334 -9.53 6.43 -21.24
N LYS A 335 -8.32 6.00 -20.88
CA LYS A 335 -7.96 5.57 -19.52
C LYS A 335 -8.28 6.67 -18.50
N LYS A 336 -7.75 7.89 -18.70
CA LYS A 336 -7.96 9.02 -17.78
C LYS A 336 -9.44 9.40 -17.67
N ASN A 337 -10.15 9.47 -18.79
CA ASN A 337 -11.57 9.84 -18.80
C ASN A 337 -12.43 8.78 -18.11
N LEU A 338 -12.18 7.49 -18.39
CA LEU A 338 -12.87 6.39 -17.73
C LEU A 338 -12.53 6.36 -16.24
N GLU A 339 -11.27 6.54 -15.85
CA GLU A 339 -10.84 6.64 -14.45
C GLU A 339 -11.59 7.74 -13.71
N ALA A 340 -11.72 8.93 -14.29
CA ALA A 340 -12.46 10.04 -13.70
C ALA A 340 -13.95 9.71 -13.51
N ILE A 341 -14.58 9.08 -14.49
CA ILE A 341 -15.99 8.67 -14.43
C ILE A 341 -16.19 7.58 -13.36
N LEU A 342 -15.31 6.57 -13.31
CA LEU A 342 -15.38 5.49 -12.32
C LEU A 342 -15.17 6.03 -10.90
N LYS A 343 -14.20 6.93 -10.68
CA LYS A 343 -14.01 7.60 -9.38
C LYS A 343 -15.25 8.40 -8.98
N ASN A 344 -15.86 9.12 -9.92
CA ASN A 344 -17.10 9.85 -9.66
C ASN A 344 -18.25 8.90 -9.31
N TYR A 345 -18.38 7.78 -10.01
CA TYR A 345 -19.37 6.75 -9.69
C TYR A 345 -19.16 6.18 -8.29
N VAL A 346 -17.91 5.83 -7.93
CA VAL A 346 -17.59 5.34 -6.59
C VAL A 346 -18.01 6.37 -5.54
N ALA A 347 -17.70 7.64 -5.74
CA ALA A 347 -18.02 8.71 -4.80
C ALA A 347 -19.54 9.00 -4.71
N THR A 348 -20.24 9.11 -5.85
CA THR A 348 -21.60 9.65 -5.92
C THR A 348 -22.68 8.58 -6.14
N GLY A 349 -22.32 7.48 -6.81
CA GLY A 349 -23.21 6.40 -7.23
C GLY A 349 -23.88 6.64 -8.55
N ARG A 350 -23.53 7.75 -9.20
CA ARG A 350 -24.09 8.17 -10.45
C ARG A 350 -23.00 8.12 -11.50
N VAL A 351 -23.31 7.48 -12.61
CA VAL A 351 -22.46 7.53 -13.80
C VAL A 351 -22.77 8.85 -14.48
N GLU A 352 -21.89 9.82 -14.25
CA GLU A 352 -21.98 11.17 -14.80
C GLU A 352 -20.61 11.54 -15.37
N ILE A 353 -20.59 12.41 -16.38
CA ILE A 353 -19.35 12.94 -16.92
C ILE A 353 -18.90 14.08 -16.02
N PRO A 354 -17.81 13.93 -15.25
CA PRO A 354 -17.38 14.99 -14.35
C PRO A 354 -17.04 16.25 -15.13
N ALA A 355 -17.39 17.42 -14.58
CA ALA A 355 -17.04 18.71 -15.18
C ALA A 355 -15.52 18.87 -15.41
N SER A 356 -14.69 18.14 -14.65
CA SER A 356 -13.24 18.07 -14.80
C SER A 356 -12.76 17.43 -16.11
N ILE A 357 -13.63 16.72 -16.85
CA ILE A 357 -13.30 16.20 -18.19
C ILE A 357 -13.23 17.33 -19.25
N LYS A 358 -13.75 18.53 -18.96
CA LYS A 358 -13.73 19.66 -19.92
C LYS A 358 -12.52 20.60 -19.82
N LYS A 359 -11.61 20.47 -18.87
CA LYS A 359 -10.40 21.30 -18.80
C LYS A 359 -9.32 20.63 -17.93
N ILE A 360 -8.11 20.53 -18.49
CA ILE A 360 -6.80 20.54 -17.81
C ILE A 360 -6.09 19.19 -17.50
N ALA A 361 -4.76 19.33 -17.65
CA ALA A 361 -3.54 18.60 -17.36
C ALA A 361 -3.56 17.30 -16.51
N VAL A 362 -2.49 16.54 -16.71
CA VAL A 362 -2.15 15.25 -16.12
C VAL A 362 -1.58 15.45 -14.70
N PRO A 363 -2.14 14.85 -13.64
CA PRO A 363 -1.50 14.82 -12.32
C PRO A 363 -0.62 13.58 -12.10
N HIS A 364 0.35 13.74 -11.19
CA HIS A 364 1.45 12.85 -10.78
C HIS A 364 1.03 11.49 -10.15
N PRO A 365 1.95 10.49 -10.12
CA PRO A 365 1.70 9.17 -9.53
C PRO A 365 1.90 9.10 -7.99
N LEU A 366 1.25 8.07 -7.44
CA LEU A 366 0.86 7.80 -6.04
C LEU A 366 1.98 7.30 -5.10
N LYS A 367 1.69 7.39 -3.78
CA LYS A 367 2.51 7.01 -2.61
C LYS A 367 2.62 5.48 -2.40
N ARG A 368 3.76 5.06 -1.83
CA ARG A 368 4.19 3.67 -1.53
C ARG A 368 3.45 3.02 -0.36
N ASN A 369 3.16 1.73 -0.50
CA ASN A 369 3.04 0.76 0.60
C ASN A 369 3.99 -0.41 0.31
N VAL A 370 5.12 -0.48 1.02
CA VAL A 370 5.98 -1.68 1.07
C VAL A 370 5.89 -2.18 2.51
N LEU A 371 5.14 -3.26 2.73
CA LEU A 371 5.15 -4.00 3.99
C LEU A 371 6.52 -4.68 4.10
N LEU A 372 7.34 -4.23 5.06
CA LEU A 372 8.63 -4.82 5.39
C LEU A 372 8.42 -6.20 6.03
N ASP A 373 8.77 -7.25 5.30
CA ASP A 373 9.12 -8.53 5.91
C ASP A 373 10.43 -8.33 6.68
N LEU A 374 10.34 -8.20 8.01
CA LEU A 374 11.46 -7.93 8.92
C LEU A 374 12.54 -9.03 8.88
N SER A 375 12.31 -10.14 8.19
CA SER A 375 13.32 -11.19 8.01
C SER A 375 14.41 -10.82 6.99
N ARG A 376 14.15 -9.91 6.04
CA ARG A 376 15.09 -9.55 4.97
C ARG A 376 15.78 -8.21 5.20
N ILE A 377 17.02 -8.06 4.71
CA ILE A 377 17.78 -6.81 4.86
C ILE A 377 17.05 -5.67 4.13
N PRO A 378 16.71 -4.56 4.81
CA PRO A 378 15.96 -3.49 4.18
C PRO A 378 16.73 -2.91 2.99
N GLY A 379 16.00 -2.61 1.91
CA GLY A 379 16.56 -2.16 0.64
C GLY A 379 16.94 -3.27 -0.34
N ALA A 380 16.99 -4.56 0.07
CA ALA A 380 17.33 -5.66 -0.84
C ALA A 380 16.42 -5.72 -2.08
N ALA A 381 15.12 -5.49 -1.90
CA ALA A 381 14.13 -5.48 -2.97
C ALA A 381 14.36 -4.37 -4.03
N LEU A 382 15.16 -3.35 -3.71
CA LEU A 382 15.50 -2.29 -4.67
C LEU A 382 16.67 -2.69 -5.56
N ILE A 383 17.58 -3.54 -5.09
CA ILE A 383 18.71 -4.01 -5.89
C ILE A 383 18.22 -4.91 -7.03
N GLY A 384 18.65 -4.59 -8.24
CA GLY A 384 18.17 -5.25 -9.45
C GLY A 384 16.77 -4.82 -9.86
N SER A 385 16.18 -3.82 -9.21
CA SER A 385 14.91 -3.25 -9.65
C SER A 385 15.11 -2.15 -10.67
N GLY A 386 14.11 -2.02 -11.54
CA GLY A 386 13.99 -0.91 -12.46
C GLY A 386 13.93 0.42 -11.72
N PHE A 387 14.34 1.50 -12.39
CA PHE A 387 14.37 2.84 -11.82
C PHE A 387 14.06 3.87 -12.91
N ASP A 388 13.08 4.72 -12.66
CA ASP A 388 12.80 5.85 -13.53
C ASP A 388 13.59 7.06 -13.06
N THR A 389 14.59 7.43 -13.87
CA THR A 389 15.49 8.54 -13.56
C THR A 389 14.77 9.88 -13.53
N PHE A 390 13.68 10.08 -14.29
CA PHE A 390 12.95 11.35 -14.31
C PHE A 390 12.14 11.59 -13.04
N THR A 391 11.48 10.54 -12.56
CA THR A 391 10.65 10.62 -11.36
C THR A 391 11.41 10.29 -10.08
N LEU A 392 12.63 9.75 -10.21
CA LEU A 392 13.44 9.22 -9.11
C LEU A 392 12.69 8.16 -8.30
N THR A 393 11.89 7.34 -8.99
CA THR A 393 11.09 6.28 -8.36
C THR A 393 11.56 4.90 -8.80
N PRO A 394 11.70 3.96 -7.85
CA PRO A 394 11.82 2.54 -8.18
C PRO A 394 10.63 2.05 -9.02
N ARG A 395 10.89 1.07 -9.86
CA ARG A 395 9.96 0.41 -10.76
C ARG A 395 9.97 -1.10 -10.51
N LEU A 396 9.33 -1.89 -11.39
CA LEU A 396 9.27 -3.35 -11.25
C LEU A 396 10.68 -3.97 -11.19
N SER A 397 10.79 -5.10 -10.49
CA SER A 397 12.07 -5.79 -10.38
C SER A 397 12.48 -6.45 -11.68
N LEU A 398 13.74 -6.33 -12.07
CA LEU A 398 14.27 -6.94 -13.30
C LEU A 398 14.99 -8.26 -13.01
N PHE A 399 15.49 -8.43 -11.79
CA PHE A 399 16.27 -9.60 -11.39
C PHE A 399 15.54 -10.40 -10.32
N LYS A 400 15.60 -11.74 -10.42
CA LYS A 400 15.08 -12.62 -9.37
C LYS A 400 15.83 -12.37 -8.08
N GLN A 401 15.12 -11.99 -7.03
CA GLN A 401 15.63 -12.11 -5.67
C GLN A 401 15.80 -13.61 -5.39
N ALA A 402 17.00 -14.03 -4.98
CA ALA A 402 17.24 -15.44 -4.68
C ALA A 402 16.28 -15.90 -3.55
N PRO A 403 15.74 -17.13 -3.62
CA PRO A 403 14.85 -17.64 -2.58
C PRO A 403 15.56 -17.67 -1.22
N ASP A 404 14.81 -17.45 -0.14
CA ASP A 404 15.36 -17.33 1.23
C ASP A 404 16.18 -18.54 1.68
N SER A 405 15.91 -19.71 1.10
CA SER A 405 16.74 -20.94 1.28
C SER A 405 18.22 -20.77 0.91
N LYS A 406 18.57 -19.74 0.13
CA LYS A 406 19.95 -19.37 -0.24
C LYS A 406 20.38 -18.03 0.36
N ALA A 407 19.57 -17.47 1.26
CA ALA A 407 19.94 -16.23 1.93
C ALA A 407 21.09 -16.48 2.90
N THR A 408 22.01 -15.53 2.96
CA THR A 408 23.04 -15.49 4.01
C THR A 408 22.57 -14.56 5.13
N THR A 409 22.98 -14.81 6.36
CA THR A 409 22.66 -13.87 7.45
C THR A 409 23.72 -12.78 7.51
N TRP A 410 23.29 -11.53 7.51
CA TRP A 410 24.14 -10.39 7.81
C TRP A 410 23.79 -9.85 9.20
N THR A 411 24.82 -9.63 10.02
CA THR A 411 24.69 -8.99 11.33
C THR A 411 25.17 -7.56 11.21
N ASN A 412 24.38 -6.61 11.69
CA ASN A 412 24.80 -5.22 11.68
C ASN A 412 26.07 -5.06 12.55
N PRO A 413 27.17 -4.50 12.00
CA PRO A 413 28.45 -4.43 12.71
C PRO A 413 28.41 -3.49 13.93
N ILE A 414 27.47 -2.54 13.93
CA ILE A 414 27.27 -1.56 15.01
C ILE A 414 26.26 -2.10 16.02
N TYR A 415 25.14 -2.65 15.54
CA TYR A 415 24.06 -3.17 16.36
C TYR A 415 24.02 -4.70 16.26
N LYS A 416 24.83 -5.39 17.08
CA LYS A 416 25.04 -6.85 16.99
C LYS A 416 23.79 -7.69 17.21
N ASP A 417 22.77 -7.11 17.84
CA ASP A 417 21.45 -7.67 18.07
C ASP A 417 20.56 -7.66 16.81
N ILE A 418 20.93 -6.88 15.79
CA ILE A 418 20.19 -6.79 14.53
C ILE A 418 20.81 -7.73 13.50
N GLN A 419 20.00 -8.68 13.03
CA GLN A 419 20.35 -9.63 11.99
C GLN A 419 19.29 -9.63 10.90
N PHE A 420 19.74 -9.71 9.65
CA PHE A 420 18.87 -9.75 8.48
C PHE A 420 19.28 -10.87 7.53
N ALA A 421 18.32 -11.46 6.83
CA ALA A 421 18.57 -12.33 5.69
C ALA A 421 18.93 -11.49 4.45
N VAL A 422 20.04 -11.84 3.82
CA VAL A 422 20.56 -11.24 2.59
C VAL A 422 20.33 -12.22 1.44
N PRO A 423 19.51 -11.87 0.44
CA PRO A 423 19.32 -12.70 -0.75
C PRO A 423 20.65 -13.02 -1.44
N GLY A 424 20.85 -14.25 -1.90
CA GLY A 424 22.11 -14.71 -2.50
C GLY A 424 22.55 -14.00 -3.80
N ASN A 425 21.76 -13.07 -4.33
CA ASN A 425 22.11 -12.19 -5.45
C ASN A 425 22.40 -10.74 -5.04
N VAL A 426 22.40 -10.45 -3.73
CA VAL A 426 22.68 -9.15 -3.15
C VAL A 426 23.94 -9.26 -2.29
N LEU A 427 24.88 -8.36 -2.52
CA LEU A 427 26.10 -8.23 -1.72
C LEU A 427 25.92 -7.07 -0.74
N VAL A 428 26.23 -7.31 0.53
CA VAL A 428 26.23 -6.28 1.57
C VAL A 428 27.67 -5.90 1.89
N ARG A 429 27.96 -4.60 1.87
CA ARG A 429 29.23 -4.05 2.35
C ARG A 429 28.94 -3.15 3.53
N ASN A 430 29.57 -3.47 4.66
CA ASN A 430 29.55 -2.61 5.83
C ASN A 430 30.23 -1.29 5.52
N ASN A 431 29.56 -0.19 5.82
CA ASN A 431 30.19 1.11 5.88
C ASN A 431 30.43 1.45 7.36
N ALA A 432 31.52 2.16 7.64
CA ALA A 432 31.59 2.86 8.92
C ALA A 432 30.39 3.81 9.00
N GLU A 433 29.82 3.99 10.19
CA GLU A 433 28.79 5.00 10.38
C GLU A 433 29.36 6.36 9.99
N SER A 434 29.00 6.82 8.80
CA SER A 434 29.46 8.09 8.29
C SER A 434 28.39 9.13 8.58
N TYR A 435 28.70 10.05 9.47
CA TYR A 435 27.95 11.28 9.65
C TYR A 435 28.43 12.28 8.60
N TYR A 436 27.61 12.53 7.58
CA TYR A 436 27.77 13.77 6.81
C TYR A 436 27.12 14.89 7.64
N ALA A 437 27.95 15.61 8.39
CA ALA A 437 27.52 16.70 9.24
C ALA A 437 27.29 17.97 8.39
N ASN A 438 26.05 18.46 8.43
CA ASN A 438 25.60 19.79 7.99
C ASN A 438 26.37 20.40 6.82
N SER A 439 26.20 19.84 5.63
CA SER A 439 26.46 20.58 4.41
C SER A 439 25.27 21.48 4.15
N THR A 440 25.45 22.75 4.51
CA THR A 440 24.55 23.82 4.09
C THR A 440 25.10 24.40 2.79
N PHE A 441 24.25 24.48 1.77
CA PHE A 441 24.59 25.23 0.56
C PHE A 441 23.51 26.24 0.27
N VAL A 442 23.95 27.45 -0.09
CA VAL A 442 23.09 28.51 -0.60
C VAL A 442 23.13 28.42 -2.12
N ALA A 443 21.96 28.28 -2.74
CA ALA A 443 21.84 28.45 -4.18
C ALA A 443 21.19 29.81 -4.44
N LEU A 444 21.99 30.74 -4.98
CA LEU A 444 21.51 32.04 -5.44
C LEU A 444 20.99 31.95 -6.86
N THR A 445 21.47 30.96 -7.61
CA THR A 445 21.06 30.70 -8.99
C THR A 445 20.66 29.23 -9.19
N LYS A 446 19.88 28.99 -10.24
CA LYS A 446 19.56 27.64 -10.72
C LYS A 446 20.84 26.82 -10.96
N GLN A 447 21.85 27.44 -11.57
CA GLN A 447 23.11 26.78 -11.92
C GLN A 447 23.92 26.34 -10.69
N GLU A 448 23.86 27.09 -9.58
CA GLU A 448 24.51 26.73 -8.32
C GLU A 448 23.79 25.58 -7.61
N TYR A 449 22.44 25.62 -7.57
CA TYR A 449 21.64 24.51 -7.06
C TYR A 449 21.95 23.21 -7.82
N GLU A 450 22.01 23.31 -9.15
CA GLU A 450 22.41 22.23 -10.04
C GLU A 450 23.83 21.71 -9.78
N TYR A 451 24.78 22.61 -9.53
CA TYR A 451 26.15 22.23 -9.22
C TYR A 451 26.24 21.42 -7.93
N GLN A 452 25.55 21.87 -6.88
CA GLN A 452 25.56 21.16 -5.61
C GLN A 452 24.85 19.81 -5.69
N TYR A 453 23.72 19.72 -6.41
CA TYR A 453 23.05 18.44 -6.63
C TYR A 453 23.92 17.45 -7.46
N ARG A 454 24.74 17.96 -8.39
CA ARG A 454 25.73 17.15 -9.15
C ARG A 454 26.79 16.52 -8.25
N GLU A 455 27.33 17.26 -7.28
CA GLU A 455 28.38 16.77 -6.37
C GLU A 455 27.86 15.67 -5.42
N HIS A 456 26.60 15.78 -4.98
CA HIS A 456 26.02 14.89 -3.95
C HIS A 456 25.38 13.59 -4.48
N SER A 457 25.32 13.40 -5.80
CA SER A 457 24.79 12.20 -6.47
C SER A 457 25.92 11.34 -7.08
N SER A 458 27.04 11.23 -6.36
CA SER A 458 28.36 10.93 -6.94
C SER A 458 28.46 9.64 -7.80
N LYS A 459 29.04 9.84 -9.00
CA LYS A 459 30.12 9.05 -9.64
C LYS A 459 29.81 7.62 -10.17
N SER A 460 29.27 7.56 -11.38
CA SER A 460 29.91 6.90 -12.53
C SER A 460 29.26 7.38 -13.83
N GLY A 461 30.09 7.75 -14.80
CA GLY A 461 29.72 8.50 -16.00
C GLY A 461 28.51 7.95 -16.76
N MET A 462 27.48 8.77 -16.88
CA MET A 462 26.35 8.49 -17.76
C MET A 462 26.29 9.60 -18.81
N PHE A 463 26.63 9.24 -20.05
CA PHE A 463 26.58 10.06 -21.27
C PHE A 463 25.35 10.98 -21.35
N GLY A 464 25.40 12.19 -20.80
CA GLY A 464 24.35 13.22 -20.94
C GLY A 464 22.99 12.94 -20.29
N LEU A 465 22.68 11.70 -19.88
CA LEU A 465 21.37 11.32 -19.34
C LEU A 465 21.11 11.90 -17.93
N SER A 466 22.17 12.17 -17.15
CA SER A 466 22.05 12.89 -15.87
C SER A 466 21.72 14.38 -16.04
N HIS A 467 21.75 14.93 -17.27
CA HIS A 467 21.27 16.29 -17.53
C HIS A 467 19.76 16.36 -17.75
N HIS A 468 19.14 15.31 -18.29
CA HIS A 468 17.75 15.37 -18.77
C HIS A 468 16.72 15.02 -17.70
N SER A 469 16.96 14.00 -16.87
CA SER A 469 16.14 13.76 -15.67
C SER A 469 16.28 14.84 -14.60
N ARG A 470 17.45 15.46 -14.58
CA ARG A 470 17.83 16.61 -13.77
C ARG A 470 16.99 17.83 -14.08
N ASP A 471 16.73 18.17 -15.35
CA ASP A 471 15.94 19.35 -15.71
C ASP A 471 14.44 19.24 -15.38
N VAL A 472 13.86 18.04 -15.29
CA VAL A 472 12.44 17.85 -14.88
C VAL A 472 12.27 17.94 -13.35
N PHE A 473 13.22 17.41 -12.56
CA PHE A 473 13.25 17.63 -11.11
C PHE A 473 13.49 19.11 -10.77
N ILE A 474 14.36 19.78 -11.55
CA ILE A 474 14.61 21.23 -11.49
C ILE A 474 13.41 22.03 -12.02
N TYR A 475 12.59 21.48 -12.92
CA TYR A 475 11.42 22.18 -13.44
C TYR A 475 10.36 22.42 -12.35
N ASN A 476 10.18 21.50 -11.41
CA ASN A 476 9.33 21.74 -10.24
C ASN A 476 9.87 22.88 -9.34
N TYR A 477 11.18 23.11 -9.34
CA TYR A 477 11.84 24.21 -8.62
C TYR A 477 11.92 25.52 -9.42
N ARG A 478 11.56 25.51 -10.71
CA ARG A 478 11.69 26.64 -11.63
C ARG A 478 10.84 27.85 -11.24
N TYR A 479 9.76 27.65 -10.48
CA TYR A 479 8.86 28.71 -10.04
C TYR A 479 9.24 29.31 -8.67
N GLU A 480 10.11 28.66 -7.89
CA GLU A 480 10.53 29.16 -6.58
C GLU A 480 11.65 30.22 -6.70
N PHE A 481 12.52 30.14 -7.71
CA PHE A 481 13.64 31.08 -7.89
C PHE A 481 13.30 32.43 -8.56
N GLU A 482 12.07 32.64 -9.03
CA GLU A 482 11.67 33.93 -9.62
C GLU A 482 11.63 35.04 -8.56
N ASP A 483 11.11 34.76 -7.35
CA ASP A 483 10.96 35.73 -6.25
C ASP A 483 11.67 35.33 -4.93
N SER A 484 12.27 34.13 -4.86
CA SER A 484 12.97 33.64 -3.66
C SER A 484 14.33 33.00 -3.95
N TYR A 485 15.18 32.92 -2.93
CA TYR A 485 16.42 32.16 -2.90
C TYR A 485 16.20 30.91 -2.03
N GLN A 486 17.10 29.94 -2.15
CA GLN A 486 17.01 28.69 -1.41
C GLN A 486 18.32 28.36 -0.70
N LEU A 487 18.18 27.94 0.55
CA LEU A 487 19.24 27.35 1.33
C LEU A 487 18.81 25.94 1.71
N ASN A 488 19.67 24.97 1.43
CA ASN A 488 19.41 23.58 1.76
C ASN A 488 20.47 23.12 2.75
N THR A 489 20.01 22.58 3.87
CA THR A 489 20.82 21.84 4.83
C THR A 489 20.38 20.40 4.75
N PHE A 490 21.33 19.47 4.67
CA PHE A 490 20.99 18.07 4.81
C PHE A 490 21.93 17.39 5.77
N ARG A 491 21.38 16.43 6.50
CA ARG A 491 22.12 15.57 7.42
C ARG A 491 21.80 14.14 7.05
N ARG A 492 22.82 13.32 6.81
CA ARG A 492 22.65 11.92 6.39
C ARG A 492 23.48 11.01 7.27
N ILE A 493 22.92 9.84 7.53
CA ILE A 493 23.59 8.69 8.13
C ILE A 493 23.58 7.58 7.08
N SER A 494 24.67 6.84 6.98
CA SER A 494 24.80 5.67 6.11
C SER A 494 25.44 4.55 6.91
N TRP A 495 24.97 3.31 6.70
CA TRP A 495 25.46 2.16 7.46
C TRP A 495 25.96 1.01 6.61
N TYR A 496 25.32 0.76 5.48
CA TYR A 496 25.74 -0.32 4.60
C TYR A 496 25.41 0.01 3.15
N ASP A 497 26.23 -0.51 2.25
CA ASP A 497 25.93 -0.56 0.83
C ASP A 497 25.30 -1.91 0.51
N LEU A 498 24.28 -1.89 -0.33
CA LEU A 498 23.78 -3.05 -1.05
C LEU A 498 24.22 -2.96 -2.49
N SER A 499 24.63 -4.06 -3.10
CA SER A 499 24.93 -4.13 -4.53
C SER A 499 24.42 -5.42 -5.14
N LEU A 500 24.07 -5.36 -6.41
CA LEU A 500 23.74 -6.53 -7.21
C LEU A 500 25.01 -7.35 -7.38
N ASP A 501 24.93 -8.66 -7.16
CA ASP A 501 26.02 -9.57 -7.50
C ASP A 501 26.40 -9.37 -8.98
N PRO A 502 27.66 -8.98 -9.30
CA PRO A 502 28.10 -8.77 -10.67
C PRO A 502 27.81 -9.95 -11.59
N LEU A 503 27.77 -11.18 -11.07
CA LEU A 503 27.41 -12.38 -11.83
C LEU A 503 25.99 -12.32 -12.41
N CYS A 504 25.08 -11.54 -11.79
CA CYS A 504 23.75 -11.31 -12.35
C CYS A 504 23.79 -10.57 -13.69
N LEU A 505 24.79 -9.71 -13.89
CA LEU A 505 24.96 -8.97 -15.15
C LEU A 505 25.64 -9.81 -16.24
N PHE A 506 26.36 -10.87 -15.86
CA PHE A 506 26.98 -11.81 -16.80
C PHE A 506 26.03 -12.91 -17.27
N ASP A 507 25.08 -13.33 -16.42
CA ASP A 507 24.09 -14.37 -16.74
C ASP A 507 22.65 -13.82 -16.71
N LEU A 508 22.40 -12.82 -17.56
CA LEU A 508 21.10 -12.16 -17.68
C LEU A 508 19.97 -13.18 -17.93
N ASN A 509 20.20 -14.19 -18.76
CA ASN A 509 19.16 -15.14 -19.17
C ASN A 509 18.60 -15.97 -18.01
N ASN A 510 19.42 -16.35 -17.02
CA ASN A 510 18.96 -17.15 -15.88
C ASN A 510 18.60 -16.30 -14.65
N ARG A 511 19.09 -15.06 -14.59
CA ARG A 511 18.97 -14.19 -13.40
C ARG A 511 17.89 -13.13 -13.54
N LEU A 512 17.43 -12.83 -14.76
CA LEU A 512 16.26 -12.00 -14.96
C LEU A 512 15.03 -12.66 -14.32
N GLU A 513 14.19 -11.82 -13.72
CA GLU A 513 12.87 -12.21 -13.25
C GLU A 513 12.07 -12.81 -14.44
N PRO A 514 11.33 -13.92 -14.28
CA PRO A 514 10.73 -14.63 -15.42
C PRO A 514 9.87 -13.73 -16.30
N PHE A 515 9.14 -12.80 -15.70
CA PHE A 515 8.30 -11.85 -16.42
C PHE A 515 9.11 -10.76 -17.13
N ALA A 516 10.14 -10.19 -16.49
CA ALA A 516 11.10 -9.29 -17.16
C ALA A 516 11.76 -9.97 -18.36
N LYS A 517 12.14 -11.25 -18.23
CA LYS A 517 12.69 -12.05 -19.31
C LYS A 517 11.68 -12.23 -20.44
N ARG A 518 10.44 -12.65 -20.15
CA ARG A 518 9.36 -12.77 -21.15
C ARG A 518 9.13 -11.47 -21.91
N MET A 519 9.18 -10.34 -21.21
CA MET A 519 9.04 -9.02 -21.81
C MET A 519 10.15 -8.74 -22.82
N ILE A 520 11.41 -8.94 -22.42
CA ILE A 520 12.58 -8.77 -23.30
C ILE A 520 12.51 -9.71 -24.50
N ASP A 521 12.12 -10.97 -24.29
CA ASP A 521 11.98 -11.97 -25.34
C ASP A 521 10.91 -11.57 -26.36
N SER A 522 9.79 -10.98 -25.90
CA SER A 522 8.67 -10.52 -26.76
C SER A 522 8.97 -9.27 -27.58
N LEU A 523 10.00 -8.49 -27.19
CA LEU A 523 10.37 -7.29 -27.94
C LEU A 523 10.97 -7.66 -29.31
N PRO A 524 10.59 -6.98 -30.39
CA PRO A 524 11.10 -7.29 -31.73
C PRO A 524 12.60 -6.96 -31.85
N ALA A 525 13.35 -7.86 -32.48
CA ALA A 525 14.79 -7.71 -32.73
C ALA A 525 15.10 -7.01 -34.07
N THR A 526 14.24 -7.14 -35.08
CA THR A 526 14.36 -6.53 -36.42
C THR A 526 12.99 -6.44 -37.11
N GLY A 527 12.84 -5.53 -38.10
CA GLY A 527 11.94 -5.74 -39.25
C GLY A 527 10.42 -5.62 -39.07
N GLY A 528 9.92 -4.55 -38.46
CA GLY A 528 8.48 -4.22 -38.43
C GLY A 528 8.20 -2.72 -38.66
N ASP A 529 6.94 -2.29 -38.56
CA ASP A 529 6.61 -0.85 -38.53
C ASP A 529 7.39 -0.19 -37.38
N GLN A 530 8.26 0.75 -37.72
CA GLN A 530 9.13 1.41 -36.75
C GLN A 530 8.34 2.05 -35.61
N LYS A 531 7.09 2.49 -35.85
CA LYS A 531 6.27 3.08 -34.79
C LYS A 531 5.81 2.04 -33.77
N GLU A 532 5.29 0.90 -34.22
CA GLU A 532 4.84 -0.18 -33.34
C GLU A 532 6.00 -0.74 -32.51
N VAL A 533 7.17 -0.92 -33.14
CA VAL A 533 8.41 -1.32 -32.46
C VAL A 533 8.75 -0.32 -31.37
N ARG A 534 8.83 0.98 -31.69
CA ARG A 534 9.10 2.03 -30.70
C ARG A 534 8.12 2.01 -29.55
N ASP A 535 6.82 1.88 -29.82
CA ASP A 535 5.77 1.90 -28.78
C ASP A 535 5.90 0.72 -27.81
N LYS A 536 6.30 -0.48 -28.27
CA LYS A 536 6.56 -1.64 -27.39
C LYS A 536 7.75 -1.40 -26.46
N TYR A 537 8.83 -0.82 -26.97
CA TYR A 537 10.01 -0.48 -26.16
C TYR A 537 9.72 0.67 -25.18
N LYS A 538 8.93 1.70 -25.57
CA LYS A 538 8.50 2.76 -24.66
C LYS A 538 7.66 2.22 -23.51
N LYS A 539 6.74 1.28 -23.76
CA LYS A 539 6.01 0.60 -22.69
C LYS A 539 6.92 -0.15 -21.73
N PHE A 540 7.94 -0.83 -22.25
CA PHE A 540 8.94 -1.48 -21.40
C PHE A 540 9.61 -0.46 -20.46
N ILE A 541 10.00 0.72 -20.98
CA ILE A 541 10.53 1.83 -20.18
C ILE A 541 9.50 2.33 -19.16
N ASP A 542 8.22 2.43 -19.51
CA ASP A 542 7.19 2.87 -18.56
C ASP A 542 7.00 1.88 -17.38
N TYR A 543 7.21 0.58 -17.61
CA TYR A 543 7.10 -0.46 -16.57
C TYR A 543 8.35 -0.60 -15.69
N TYR A 544 9.54 -0.61 -16.31
CA TYR A 544 10.81 -0.90 -15.65
C TYR A 544 11.68 0.34 -15.46
N GLY A 545 11.26 1.49 -15.95
CA GLY A 545 12.04 2.72 -15.89
C GLY A 545 13.15 2.78 -16.94
N THR A 546 14.00 3.78 -16.77
CA THR A 546 15.08 4.14 -17.70
C THR A 546 16.44 3.55 -17.28
N ALA A 547 16.53 3.05 -16.05
CA ALA A 547 17.73 2.46 -15.48
C ALA A 547 17.41 1.28 -14.55
N VAL A 548 18.46 0.64 -14.06
CA VAL A 548 18.42 -0.45 -13.07
C VAL A 548 19.27 -0.03 -11.88
N VAL A 549 18.77 -0.26 -10.67
CA VAL A 549 19.55 -0.03 -9.45
C VAL A 549 20.56 -1.18 -9.27
N THR A 550 21.84 -0.90 -9.48
CA THR A 550 22.93 -1.88 -9.31
C THR A 550 23.57 -1.78 -7.93
N LYS A 551 23.52 -0.61 -7.30
CA LYS A 551 24.00 -0.41 -5.94
C LYS A 551 23.17 0.65 -5.24
N THR A 552 23.04 0.55 -3.92
CA THR A 552 22.49 1.63 -3.09
C THR A 552 23.23 1.72 -1.77
N THR A 553 23.37 2.94 -1.25
CA THR A 553 23.80 3.17 0.13
C THR A 553 22.57 3.33 1.00
N MET A 554 22.45 2.48 2.00
CA MET A 554 21.32 2.44 2.94
C MET A 554 21.65 3.20 4.22
N GLY A 555 20.67 3.94 4.71
CA GLY A 555 20.76 4.71 5.95
C GLY A 555 19.54 5.60 6.09
N GLY A 556 19.74 6.88 6.36
CA GLY A 556 18.64 7.82 6.36
C GLY A 556 19.13 9.25 6.37
N GLY A 557 18.20 10.19 6.26
CA GLY A 557 18.61 11.58 6.23
C GLY A 557 17.46 12.55 6.28
N ILE A 558 17.81 13.74 6.72
CA ILE A 558 16.93 14.89 6.81
C ILE A 558 17.37 15.86 5.74
N PHE A 559 16.40 16.30 4.94
CA PHE A 559 16.54 17.33 3.94
C PHE A 559 15.76 18.53 4.44
N PHE A 560 16.47 19.58 4.78
CA PHE A 560 15.94 20.82 5.30
C PHE A 560 16.11 21.91 4.25
N LYS A 561 15.02 22.49 3.81
CA LYS A 561 14.96 23.51 2.77
C LYS A 561 14.38 24.77 3.38
N VAL A 562 15.12 25.87 3.24
CA VAL A 562 14.68 27.21 3.58
C VAL A 562 14.51 27.98 2.27
N ASN A 563 13.28 28.34 1.93
CA ASN A 563 13.02 29.34 0.91
C ASN A 563 13.00 30.72 1.56
N PHE A 564 13.62 31.72 0.97
CA PHE A 564 13.53 33.09 1.50
C PHE A 564 13.40 34.11 0.38
N LYS A 565 12.54 35.13 0.58
CA LYS A 565 12.28 36.16 -0.43
C LYS A 565 13.57 36.90 -0.79
N LYS A 566 13.75 37.27 -2.06
CA LYS A 566 14.93 38.03 -2.52
C LYS A 566 15.10 39.35 -1.75
N ASP A 567 14.01 39.99 -1.35
CA ASP A 567 14.07 41.22 -0.57
C ASP A 567 14.64 41.05 0.84
N LEU A 568 14.69 39.82 1.38
CA LEU A 568 15.37 39.54 2.65
C LEU A 568 16.87 39.85 2.55
N THR A 569 17.47 39.72 1.35
CA THR A 569 18.89 40.05 1.15
C THR A 569 19.17 41.56 1.14
N LYS A 570 18.13 42.40 1.22
CA LYS A 570 18.27 43.85 1.41
C LYS A 570 18.39 44.23 2.88
N THR A 571 17.94 43.36 3.79
CA THR A 571 17.91 43.60 5.24
C THR A 571 18.89 42.71 6.00
N LEU A 572 19.18 41.51 5.50
CA LEU A 572 20.16 40.58 6.04
C LEU A 572 21.18 40.21 4.96
N SER A 573 22.45 40.08 5.35
CA SER A 573 23.48 39.51 4.49
C SER A 573 23.23 38.01 4.25
N ILE A 574 23.78 37.47 3.16
CA ILE A 574 23.73 36.02 2.89
C ILE A 574 24.37 35.21 4.02
N HIS A 575 25.38 35.76 4.69
CA HIS A 575 26.00 35.14 5.85
C HIS A 575 25.03 35.05 7.03
N GLU A 576 24.32 36.14 7.36
CA GLU A 576 23.31 36.14 8.43
C GLU A 576 22.11 35.24 8.12
N ILE A 577 21.68 35.18 6.85
CA ILE A 577 20.63 34.25 6.41
C ILE A 577 21.10 32.80 6.56
N HIS A 578 22.37 32.52 6.27
CA HIS A 578 22.96 31.20 6.44
C HIS A 578 23.04 30.80 7.91
N GLU A 579 23.51 31.70 8.79
CA GLU A 579 23.53 31.46 10.24
C GLU A 579 22.12 31.22 10.80
N GLN A 580 21.15 32.05 10.43
CA GLN A 580 19.76 31.91 10.88
C GLN A 580 19.09 30.64 10.33
N SER A 581 19.44 30.20 9.13
CA SER A 581 18.99 28.90 8.61
C SER A 581 19.61 27.72 9.36
N GLY A 582 20.86 27.85 9.81
CA GLY A 582 21.49 26.88 10.71
C GLY A 582 20.79 26.82 12.06
N TRP A 583 20.46 27.98 12.64
CA TRP A 583 19.69 28.04 13.89
C TRP A 583 18.27 27.53 13.73
N SER A 584 17.60 27.74 12.60
CA SER A 584 16.26 27.19 12.38
C SER A 584 16.28 25.66 12.24
N PHE A 585 17.34 25.10 11.62
CA PHE A 585 17.55 23.65 11.63
C PHE A 585 17.81 23.11 13.04
N LEU A 586 18.68 23.77 13.82
CA LEU A 586 19.00 23.37 15.20
C LEU A 586 17.87 23.64 16.18
N HIS A 587 16.98 24.58 15.90
CA HIS A 587 15.72 24.70 16.60
C HIS A 587 14.93 23.40 16.40
N ILE A 588 14.75 22.95 15.16
CA ILE A 588 13.91 21.78 14.89
C ILE A 588 14.52 20.44 15.35
N PHE A 589 15.84 20.29 15.24
CA PHE A 589 16.55 19.01 15.45
C PHE A 589 17.61 19.06 16.56
N GLY A 590 17.71 20.16 17.30
CA GLY A 590 18.63 20.30 18.43
C GLY A 590 18.11 19.64 19.70
N GLU A 591 18.94 19.68 20.74
CA GLU A 591 18.53 19.19 22.06
C GLU A 591 17.39 20.05 22.61
N LYS A 592 16.43 19.42 23.30
CA LYS A 592 15.28 20.09 23.90
C LYS A 592 15.67 21.28 24.79
N SER A 593 16.80 21.19 25.47
CA SER A 593 17.38 22.24 26.33
C SER A 593 17.83 23.50 25.56
N THR A 594 18.06 23.39 24.25
CA THR A 594 18.64 24.44 23.39
C THR A 594 17.63 25.05 22.40
N HIS A 595 16.41 24.52 22.37
CA HIS A 595 15.36 24.90 21.42
C HIS A 595 14.99 26.40 21.47
N ASP A 596 14.63 26.88 22.67
CA ASP A 596 14.30 28.29 22.92
C ASP A 596 15.48 29.21 22.66
N PHE A 597 16.70 28.70 22.85
CA PHE A 597 17.91 29.45 22.58
C PHE A 597 18.05 29.72 21.08
N TYR A 598 17.85 28.70 20.23
CA TYR A 598 17.94 28.87 18.77
C TYR A 598 16.78 29.70 18.20
N LEU A 599 15.56 29.56 18.72
CA LEU A 599 14.42 30.40 18.30
C LEU A 599 14.69 31.88 18.56
N LYS A 600 15.23 32.22 19.74
CA LYS A 600 15.58 33.60 20.13
C LYS A 600 16.70 34.19 19.27
N LYS A 601 17.45 33.38 18.53
CA LYS A 601 18.48 33.83 17.59
C LYS A 601 17.91 34.16 16.20
N LEU A 602 16.69 33.72 15.89
CA LEU A 602 16.03 34.05 14.62
C LEU A 602 15.47 35.49 14.66
N SER A 603 15.83 36.30 13.67
CA SER A 603 15.26 37.63 13.51
C SER A 603 13.81 37.56 13.01
N GLN A 604 12.99 38.53 13.41
CA GLN A 604 11.61 38.65 12.91
C GLN A 604 11.55 38.78 11.39
N GLN A 605 12.54 39.46 10.78
CA GLN A 605 12.66 39.61 9.33
C GLN A 605 12.86 38.25 8.65
N PHE A 606 13.76 37.41 9.18
CA PHE A 606 13.96 36.06 8.66
C PHE A 606 12.70 35.21 8.78
N ILE A 607 12.03 35.21 9.94
CA ILE A 607 10.79 34.43 10.16
C ILE A 607 9.69 34.86 9.18
N GLN A 608 9.49 36.16 8.98
CA GLN A 608 8.41 36.69 8.13
C GLN A 608 8.67 36.52 6.63
N HIS A 609 9.93 36.42 6.22
CA HIS A 609 10.33 36.37 4.81
C HIS A 609 10.93 35.04 4.38
N SER A 610 10.92 34.03 5.24
CA SER A 610 11.34 32.66 4.91
C SER A 610 10.21 31.65 5.12
N SER A 611 10.28 30.54 4.40
CA SER A 611 9.48 29.35 4.64
C SER A 611 10.41 28.15 4.74
N VAL A 612 10.01 27.21 5.59
CA VAL A 612 10.79 26.01 5.85
C VAL A 612 10.00 24.80 5.39
N GLU A 613 10.69 23.93 4.68
CA GLU A 613 10.24 22.60 4.29
C GLU A 613 11.26 21.60 4.78
N PHE A 614 10.80 20.49 5.32
CA PHE A 614 11.69 19.38 5.62
C PHE A 614 11.13 18.08 5.06
N ASN A 615 12.02 17.16 4.73
CA ASN A 615 11.69 15.83 4.26
C ASN A 615 12.66 14.82 4.89
N THR A 616 12.13 13.72 5.41
CA THR A 616 12.94 12.64 5.97
C THR A 616 12.99 11.45 5.02
N GLN A 617 14.13 10.78 5.01
CA GLN A 617 14.39 9.56 4.27
C GLN A 617 14.75 8.47 5.27
N GLY A 618 13.89 7.45 5.40
CA GLY A 618 14.06 6.41 6.42
C GLY A 618 13.85 6.92 7.83
N GLY A 619 13.85 5.96 8.77
CA GLY A 619 13.53 6.18 10.17
C GLY A 619 12.03 6.38 10.40
N SER A 620 11.57 6.04 11.59
CA SER A 620 10.18 6.23 12.00
C SER A 620 9.99 7.64 12.53
N TRP A 621 9.86 8.64 11.65
CA TRP A 621 9.42 9.97 12.04
C TRP A 621 8.25 10.46 11.19
N THR A 622 7.10 10.59 11.83
CA THR A 622 5.93 11.28 11.30
C THR A 622 5.58 12.39 12.28
N PRO A 623 6.01 13.64 12.04
CA PRO A 623 5.54 14.76 12.83
C PRO A 623 4.09 15.02 12.42
N GLU A 624 3.16 14.35 13.08
CA GLU A 624 1.75 14.72 13.08
C GLU A 624 1.49 15.48 14.37
N ILE A 625 1.65 16.80 14.33
CA ILE A 625 1.12 17.68 15.37
C ILE A 625 -0.34 17.91 15.01
N ASN A 626 -1.26 17.27 15.74
CA ASN A 626 -2.71 17.31 15.45
C ASN A 626 -3.10 16.86 14.02
N GLY A 627 -2.36 15.90 13.45
CA GLY A 627 -2.65 15.36 12.10
C GLY A 627 -2.27 16.30 10.94
N VAL A 628 -1.52 17.38 11.20
CA VAL A 628 -1.07 18.33 10.17
C VAL A 628 0.46 18.28 10.06
N ARG A 629 0.97 18.09 8.83
CA ARG A 629 2.40 18.23 8.55
C ARG A 629 2.77 19.72 8.58
N PRO A 630 3.81 20.15 9.32
CA PRO A 630 4.24 21.54 9.30
C PRO A 630 4.80 21.88 7.92
N THR A 631 4.05 22.65 7.13
CA THR A 631 4.52 23.23 5.86
C THR A 631 4.13 24.71 5.82
N GLY A 632 5.05 25.57 5.38
CA GLY A 632 4.79 27.01 5.17
C GLY A 632 5.45 27.93 6.21
N PRO A 633 5.14 29.25 6.18
CA PRO A 633 5.79 30.26 7.06
C PRO A 633 5.53 30.03 8.55
N ASN A 634 4.49 29.27 8.91
CA ASN A 634 4.17 28.91 10.30
C ASN A 634 4.90 27.64 10.79
N ALA A 635 5.66 26.93 9.94
CA ALA A 635 6.36 25.71 10.36
C ALA A 635 7.38 25.97 11.49
N LEU A 636 7.94 27.19 11.56
CA LEU A 636 8.82 27.64 12.64
C LEU A 636 8.08 27.95 13.95
N ASN A 637 6.76 28.19 13.89
CA ASN A 637 5.93 28.53 15.06
C ASN A 637 5.12 27.33 15.59
N ILE A 638 5.01 26.25 14.82
CA ILE A 638 4.19 25.06 15.16
C ILE A 638 4.96 24.06 16.05
N ILE A 639 6.28 24.22 16.16
CA ILE A 639 7.16 23.29 16.88
C ILE A 639 7.36 23.76 18.33
N ASP A 640 6.30 24.26 18.97
CA ASP A 640 6.30 24.63 20.40
C ASP A 640 5.61 23.57 21.28
N SER A 641 5.01 22.51 20.71
CA SER A 641 4.29 21.48 21.49
C SER A 641 5.24 20.41 22.07
N PRO A 642 5.28 20.18 23.41
CA PRO A 642 6.10 19.16 24.11
C PRO A 642 6.04 17.72 23.56
N GLU A 643 4.99 17.40 22.79
CA GLU A 643 4.61 16.04 22.38
C GLU A 643 5.00 15.72 20.92
N GLY A 644 5.48 16.70 20.14
CA GLY A 644 5.84 16.54 18.71
C GLY A 644 7.33 16.40 18.40
N TYR A 645 8.19 16.35 19.43
CA TYR A 645 9.65 16.40 19.27
C TYR A 645 10.28 15.03 19.07
N MET A 646 11.25 14.95 18.16
CA MET A 646 12.18 13.83 18.04
C MET A 646 13.59 14.42 17.96
N SER A 647 14.47 14.05 18.90
CA SER A 647 15.87 14.46 18.82
C SER A 647 16.51 13.87 17.56
N TRP A 648 17.61 14.48 17.09
CA TRP A 648 18.39 13.86 16.03
C TRP A 648 18.83 12.45 16.41
N GLU A 649 19.17 12.22 17.67
CA GLU A 649 19.60 10.94 18.21
C GLU A 649 18.48 9.91 18.14
N ASP A 650 17.24 10.29 18.47
CA ASP A 650 16.06 9.41 18.36
C ASP A 650 15.76 9.08 16.91
N TYR A 651 15.82 10.08 16.02
CA TYR A 651 15.66 9.87 14.58
C TYR A 651 16.74 8.94 14.04
N ALA A 652 18.01 9.23 14.32
CA ALA A 652 19.16 8.43 13.94
C ALA A 652 19.05 6.99 14.44
N ASN A 653 18.63 6.81 15.69
CA ASN A 653 18.37 5.50 16.27
C ASN A 653 17.21 4.77 15.59
N SER A 654 16.17 5.49 15.12
CA SER A 654 15.04 4.88 14.43
C SER A 654 15.40 4.32 13.06
N ILE A 655 16.38 4.93 12.38
CA ILE A 655 16.82 4.49 11.04
C ILE A 655 17.25 3.02 11.10
N LYS A 656 17.70 2.48 12.26
CA LYS A 656 18.34 1.13 12.35
C LYS A 656 17.37 0.00 12.15
N TYR A 657 16.10 0.31 12.32
CA TYR A 657 15.00 -0.57 12.08
C TYR A 657 14.27 -0.24 10.78
N ASP A 658 14.50 0.93 10.18
CA ASP A 658 13.87 1.38 8.94
C ASP A 658 14.84 2.20 8.05
N PRO A 659 15.94 1.60 7.55
CA PRO A 659 16.87 2.34 6.71
C PRO A 659 16.32 2.45 5.29
N TYR A 660 16.63 3.57 4.67
CA TYR A 660 16.20 3.98 3.35
C TYR A 660 17.42 4.26 2.44
N PRO A 661 17.30 4.07 1.12
CA PRO A 661 18.32 4.46 0.16
C PRO A 661 18.63 5.96 0.21
N VAL A 662 19.84 6.33 0.61
CA VAL A 662 20.31 7.73 0.58
C VAL A 662 21.15 8.03 -0.66
N ASN A 663 21.60 6.99 -1.37
CA ASN A 663 22.31 7.10 -2.64
C ASN A 663 22.06 5.87 -3.53
N TYR A 664 22.18 6.03 -4.85
CA TYR A 664 21.99 4.96 -5.84
C TYR A 664 23.12 4.98 -6.87
N GLU A 665 23.54 3.79 -7.30
CA GLU A 665 24.26 3.58 -8.55
C GLU A 665 23.30 2.93 -9.54
N LEU A 666 23.21 3.54 -10.72
CA LEU A 666 22.24 3.18 -11.74
C LEU A 666 22.94 2.77 -13.03
N GLN A 667 22.46 1.70 -13.64
CA GLN A 667 22.90 1.27 -14.96
C GLN A 667 21.77 1.47 -15.99
N PRO A 668 22.03 1.99 -17.20
CA PRO A 668 20.97 2.22 -18.18
C PRO A 668 20.19 0.95 -18.54
N ILE A 669 18.88 1.06 -18.74
CA ILE A 669 18.00 -0.10 -18.94
C ILE A 669 18.34 -0.91 -20.21
N HIS A 670 18.99 -0.32 -21.22
CA HIS A 670 19.42 -1.07 -22.41
C HIS A 670 20.56 -2.06 -22.12
N THR A 671 21.24 -1.96 -20.97
CA THR A 671 22.38 -2.84 -20.63
C THR A 671 21.96 -4.24 -20.22
N ILE A 672 20.71 -4.44 -19.82
CA ILE A 672 20.17 -5.75 -19.43
C ILE A 672 19.68 -6.60 -20.61
N PHE A 673 19.90 -6.13 -21.84
CA PHE A 673 19.56 -6.86 -23.07
C PHE A 673 20.76 -7.69 -23.53
N ALA A 674 20.63 -9.01 -23.48
CA ALA A 674 21.65 -9.93 -23.99
C ALA A 674 21.75 -9.88 -25.54
N ASP A 675 20.61 -9.74 -26.22
CA ASP A 675 20.55 -9.57 -27.67
C ASP A 675 21.04 -8.16 -28.07
N LYS A 676 22.10 -8.11 -28.89
CA LYS A 676 22.74 -6.85 -29.33
C LYS A 676 21.86 -5.99 -30.23
N ALA A 677 20.99 -6.59 -31.03
CA ALA A 677 20.05 -5.84 -31.86
C ALA A 677 18.98 -5.17 -30.99
N LYS A 678 18.37 -5.92 -30.06
CA LYS A 678 17.39 -5.37 -29.11
C LYS A 678 18.01 -4.32 -28.20
N GLN A 679 19.25 -4.54 -27.73
CA GLN A 679 20.03 -3.57 -26.97
C GLN A 679 20.21 -2.25 -27.75
N GLY A 680 20.58 -2.33 -29.04
CA GLY A 680 20.72 -1.16 -29.90
C GLY A 680 19.41 -0.39 -30.09
N ILE A 681 18.30 -1.10 -30.31
CA ILE A 681 16.96 -0.49 -30.41
C ILE A 681 16.56 0.16 -29.09
N MET A 682 16.69 -0.54 -27.95
CA MET A 682 16.36 0.01 -26.63
C MET A 682 17.18 1.26 -26.35
N LYS A 683 18.48 1.27 -26.68
CA LYS A 683 19.32 2.46 -26.53
C LYS A 683 18.76 3.64 -27.33
N SER A 684 18.44 3.43 -28.61
CA SER A 684 17.87 4.48 -29.47
C SER A 684 16.50 4.98 -28.95
N VAL A 685 15.62 4.07 -28.54
CA VAL A 685 14.28 4.41 -28.02
C VAL A 685 14.38 5.12 -26.68
N LEU A 686 15.32 4.72 -25.84
CA LEU A 686 15.61 5.39 -24.57
C LEU A 686 16.09 6.82 -24.83
N ASP A 687 17.04 7.03 -25.73
CA ASP A 687 17.54 8.38 -26.09
C ASP A 687 16.39 9.27 -26.60
N GLU A 688 15.53 8.74 -27.48
CA GLU A 688 14.31 9.42 -27.95
C GLU A 688 13.34 9.74 -26.79
N TYR A 689 13.04 8.76 -25.93
CA TYR A 689 12.15 8.92 -24.79
C TYR A 689 12.65 10.01 -23.83
N LEU A 690 13.94 10.02 -23.53
CA LEU A 690 14.57 11.02 -22.68
C LEU A 690 14.51 12.41 -23.34
N GLN A 691 14.72 12.51 -24.65
CA GLN A 691 14.61 13.76 -25.39
C GLN A 691 13.15 14.28 -25.47
N GLU A 692 12.17 13.39 -25.67
CA GLU A 692 10.75 13.74 -25.67
C GLU A 692 10.30 14.29 -24.31
N LYS A 693 10.66 13.61 -23.22
CA LYS A 693 10.36 14.07 -21.86
C LYS A 693 11.02 15.41 -21.55
N TYR A 694 12.23 15.64 -22.04
CA TYR A 694 12.92 16.92 -21.92
C TYR A 694 12.22 18.04 -22.72
N ASN A 695 11.77 17.74 -23.94
CA ASN A 695 11.12 18.70 -24.83
C ASN A 695 9.66 19.00 -24.43
N GLN A 696 9.00 18.10 -23.71
CA GLN A 696 7.69 18.32 -23.10
C GLN A 696 7.80 19.37 -21.97
N LYS A 697 7.91 20.66 -22.33
CA LYS A 697 7.60 21.75 -21.40
C LYS A 697 6.17 21.54 -20.89
N PRO A 698 5.93 21.45 -19.59
CA PRO A 698 4.57 21.52 -19.05
C PRO A 698 3.90 22.79 -19.56
N ALA A 699 2.88 22.64 -20.41
CA ALA A 699 2.01 23.73 -20.78
C ALA A 699 1.14 24.07 -19.57
N SER A 700 1.25 25.31 -19.09
CA SER A 700 0.40 25.95 -18.06
C SER A 700 0.46 25.41 -16.62
N PHE A 701 1.23 26.11 -15.77
CA PHE A 701 0.69 26.62 -14.51
C PHE A 701 0.50 28.14 -14.67
N SER A 702 -0.69 28.56 -15.10
CA SER A 702 -1.05 29.97 -15.07
C SER A 702 -1.32 30.39 -13.63
N ARG A 703 -0.60 31.41 -13.16
CA ARG A 703 -0.84 32.24 -11.96
C ARG A 703 -2.24 32.03 -11.33
N ALA A 704 -2.31 31.22 -10.28
CA ALA A 704 -3.34 31.31 -9.26
C ALA A 704 -2.60 31.64 -7.96
N GLY A 705 -2.34 32.92 -7.74
CA GLY A 705 -1.46 33.40 -6.66
C GLY A 705 -1.17 34.89 -6.77
N LYS A 706 -2.23 35.69 -6.91
CA LYS A 706 -2.23 37.07 -6.44
C LYS A 706 -3.39 37.13 -5.44
N GLU A 707 -3.13 37.75 -4.29
CA GLU A 707 -3.95 37.81 -3.07
C GLU A 707 -3.68 36.68 -2.07
N TYR A 708 -2.54 36.82 -1.37
CA TYR A 708 -2.50 36.80 0.09
C TYR A 708 -1.61 37.96 0.56
#